data_AF-A0A7C6X0C1-F1
#
_entry.id   AF-A0A7C6X0C1-F1
#
_cell.length_a   1.000
_cell.length_b   1.000
_cell.length_c   1.000
_cell.angle_alpha   90.00
_cell.angle_beta   90.00
_cell.angle_gamma   90.00
#
_symmetry.space_group_name_H-M   'P 1'
#
loop_
_entity.id
_entity.type
_entity.pdbx_description
1 polymer ?
#
loop_
_entity_poly.entity_id
_entity_poly.type
_entity_poly.pdbx_seq_one_letter_code
_entity_poly.pdbx_strand_id
1 'polypeptide(L)'
;MQDRTFEFLAALKHSEHEGSMQAATILKNVSERRQFIRETLGDKYKTWEDMIPEGYAAWQPRDGNIFYMTSSIPEKIAEEIATGVLDAMNIEPEQVKRILAVGGARPSYVIREEIALTLERPTRLKSRDPAAMLTRRAVTSWKALQTIGPHRFVKAQTRNLSGDADAVFVGNPSAFKKSKQAFEELYRVFYKGGPITGKLKDFFERGGFSSTMTVQDLGDVNHYRAFRHLVERDVGLASIPERMWRKYWDSAHTAANFREAILRYAAYLDYLEQMQSDAEGKPKNFGASMPEEIMKLPDIRDRAYTLSNQLLGAYDQVSVAGQILADSLMPFWRWQEVNFRRYLQLYKNALSDGRTGELAGRSIKVVLKKSPTLVWRTAKFAAKAGFLWAMLQAYNMTLWRDEEEELSADVRGRPHVILGRNPDGSIRYFDRLGAVADFLEWFSMDAPQQVVSDWLSGKITLKDALINMAKAPLNKIWQSMAWVKMVTESFLGVKTFPDVFDSRPIRDRWQYIFDQVGLGEEYKHLAGLPHRSYLDRIQNLFIYADDPGEGSYYDILDEKRKFLKKIGKATEYTGTISPRSNALYNLKLALRYEDKDAMEKYLAEYIQLGGTAQGLKTSLRNLDPLHGLSQAEKQVFITDWLDDAGRERLEQAIRFYKTVLLGQREDEE
;
A
#
# COMPACT_ATOMS: atom_id res chain seq x y z
N MET A 1 25.17 -38.08 -16.85
CA MET A 1 25.36 -39.44 -17.41
C MET A 1 25.48 -40.52 -16.34
N GLN A 2 25.90 -40.25 -15.09
CA GLN A 2 26.03 -41.29 -14.05
C GLN A 2 24.70 -41.85 -13.49
N ASP A 3 23.62 -41.06 -13.40
CA ASP A 3 22.39 -41.51 -12.71
C ASP A 3 21.63 -42.65 -13.41
N ARG A 4 21.47 -42.58 -14.73
CA ARG A 4 20.65 -43.56 -15.48
C ARG A 4 21.23 -44.98 -15.42
N THR A 5 22.54 -45.12 -15.30
CA THR A 5 23.19 -46.43 -15.19
C THR A 5 22.92 -47.06 -13.82
N PHE A 6 22.96 -46.29 -12.73
CA PHE A 6 22.65 -46.82 -11.40
C PHE A 6 21.16 -47.10 -11.22
N GLU A 7 20.29 -46.27 -11.79
CA GLU A 7 18.85 -46.55 -11.86
C GLU A 7 18.56 -47.84 -12.64
N PHE A 8 19.22 -48.04 -13.79
CA PHE A 8 19.12 -49.26 -14.57
C PHE A 8 19.63 -50.49 -13.79
N LEU A 9 20.79 -50.40 -13.12
CA LEU A 9 21.32 -51.49 -12.30
C LEU A 9 20.41 -51.80 -11.09
N ALA A 10 19.82 -50.78 -10.48
CA ALA A 10 18.86 -50.96 -9.38
C ALA A 10 17.59 -51.65 -9.85
N ALA A 11 17.04 -51.26 -11.01
CA ALA A 11 15.90 -51.95 -11.62
C ALA A 11 16.25 -53.40 -12.02
N LEU A 12 17.42 -53.62 -12.63
CA LEU A 12 17.88 -54.95 -13.07
C LEU A 12 18.06 -55.91 -11.90
N LYS A 13 18.57 -55.42 -10.75
CA LYS A 13 18.70 -56.20 -9.50
C LYS A 13 17.36 -56.77 -9.02
N HIS A 14 16.26 -56.06 -9.24
CA HIS A 14 14.92 -56.47 -8.80
C HIS A 14 14.16 -57.28 -9.88
N SER A 15 14.80 -57.60 -11.00
CA SER A 15 14.23 -58.41 -12.08
C SER A 15 14.79 -59.84 -12.08
N GLU A 16 14.07 -60.77 -12.73
CA GLU A 16 14.53 -62.15 -12.99
C GLU A 16 15.39 -62.27 -14.28
N HIS A 17 15.80 -61.15 -14.88
CA HIS A 17 16.57 -61.15 -16.12
C HIS A 17 18.06 -61.50 -15.91
N GLU A 18 18.68 -62.00 -16.98
CA GLU A 18 20.12 -62.24 -17.05
C GLU A 18 20.89 -60.92 -16.78
N GLY A 19 21.77 -60.94 -15.77
CA GLY A 19 22.48 -59.73 -15.31
C GLY A 19 22.08 -59.23 -13.92
N SER A 20 20.98 -59.71 -13.32
CA SER A 20 20.51 -59.28 -12.00
C SER A 20 21.55 -59.50 -10.88
N MET A 21 22.24 -60.65 -10.88
CA MET A 21 23.32 -60.95 -9.93
C MET A 21 24.55 -60.05 -10.10
N GLN A 22 24.91 -59.71 -11.34
CA GLN A 22 26.01 -58.82 -11.67
C GLN A 22 25.67 -57.38 -11.23
N ALA A 23 24.43 -56.92 -11.44
CA ALA A 23 23.97 -55.64 -10.95
C ALA A 23 23.95 -55.56 -9.42
N ALA A 24 23.48 -56.60 -8.74
CA ALA A 24 23.53 -56.70 -7.28
C ALA A 24 24.97 -56.64 -6.75
N THR A 25 25.91 -57.31 -7.41
CA THR A 25 27.33 -57.34 -7.05
C THR A 25 27.99 -55.97 -7.24
N ILE A 26 27.71 -55.28 -8.36
CA ILE A 26 28.23 -53.93 -8.62
C ILE A 26 27.73 -52.95 -7.56
N LEU A 27 26.42 -52.98 -7.24
CA LEU A 27 25.84 -52.11 -6.21
C LEU A 27 26.40 -52.40 -4.82
N LYS A 28 26.60 -53.68 -4.48
CA LYS A 28 27.24 -54.10 -3.22
C LYS A 28 28.67 -53.57 -3.13
N ASN A 29 29.49 -53.79 -4.15
CA ASN A 29 30.89 -53.32 -4.16
C ASN A 29 31.01 -51.79 -4.07
N VAL A 30 30.08 -51.05 -4.69
CA VAL A 30 30.02 -49.58 -4.58
C VAL A 30 29.66 -49.16 -3.16
N SER A 31 28.72 -49.85 -2.52
CA SER A 31 28.35 -49.60 -1.12
C SER A 31 29.49 -49.91 -0.16
N GLU A 32 30.13 -51.08 -0.30
CA GLU A 32 31.26 -51.51 0.51
C GLU A 32 32.46 -50.56 0.35
N ARG A 33 32.74 -50.10 -0.88
CA ARG A 33 33.77 -49.08 -1.11
C ARG A 33 33.46 -47.77 -0.39
N ARG A 34 32.20 -47.30 -0.42
CA ARG A 34 31.80 -46.08 0.30
C ARG A 34 31.93 -46.25 1.82
N GLN A 35 31.54 -47.41 2.34
CA GLN A 35 31.67 -47.74 3.74
C GLN A 35 33.15 -47.81 4.16
N PHE A 36 33.98 -48.51 3.40
CA PHE A 36 35.42 -48.57 3.61
C PHE A 36 36.07 -47.18 3.62
N ILE A 37 35.71 -46.30 2.68
CA ILE A 37 36.22 -44.92 2.65
C ILE A 37 35.80 -44.16 3.92
N ARG A 38 34.55 -44.30 4.37
CA ARG A 38 34.05 -43.66 5.58
C ARG A 38 34.75 -44.18 6.84
N GLU A 39 34.91 -45.50 6.96
CA GLU A 39 35.60 -46.15 8.09
C GLU A 39 37.09 -45.78 8.12
N THR A 40 37.76 -45.74 6.97
CA THR A 40 39.18 -45.40 6.87
C THR A 40 39.45 -43.93 7.22
N LEU A 41 38.56 -43.03 6.79
CA LEU A 41 38.74 -41.60 7.02
C LEU A 41 38.19 -41.12 8.37
N GLY A 42 37.24 -41.84 8.98
CA GLY A 42 36.68 -41.51 10.29
C GLY A 42 36.24 -40.05 10.40
N ASP A 43 36.76 -39.34 11.39
CA ASP A 43 36.48 -37.91 11.64
C ASP A 43 36.99 -36.97 10.52
N LYS A 44 37.86 -37.46 9.63
CA LYS A 44 38.34 -36.71 8.45
C LYS A 44 37.44 -36.92 7.23
N TYR A 45 36.45 -37.81 7.30
CA TYR A 45 35.48 -37.97 6.23
C TYR A 45 34.59 -36.72 6.17
N LYS A 46 34.77 -35.91 5.13
CA LYS A 46 33.93 -34.75 4.85
C LYS A 46 33.08 -34.98 3.61
N THR A 47 31.81 -34.63 3.72
CA THR A 47 30.85 -34.52 2.63
C THR A 47 30.78 -33.09 2.12
N TRP A 48 30.04 -32.83 1.04
CA TRP A 48 29.88 -31.46 0.54
C TRP A 48 29.07 -30.61 1.52
N GLU A 49 28.18 -31.24 2.29
CA GLU A 49 27.42 -30.64 3.38
C GLU A 49 28.34 -30.12 4.50
N ASP A 50 29.44 -30.83 4.79
CA ASP A 50 30.45 -30.42 5.79
C ASP A 50 31.37 -29.29 5.31
N MET A 51 31.22 -28.86 4.05
CA MET A 51 31.99 -27.80 3.41
C MET A 51 31.18 -26.53 3.14
N ILE A 52 29.94 -26.44 3.65
CA ILE A 52 29.09 -25.26 3.51
C ILE A 52 29.69 -24.10 4.35
N PRO A 53 30.01 -22.94 3.74
CA PRO A 53 30.54 -21.79 4.48
C PRO A 53 29.52 -21.18 5.44
N GLU A 54 30.01 -20.48 6.47
CA GLU A 54 29.15 -19.70 7.38
C GLU A 54 28.33 -18.66 6.60
N GLY A 55 27.02 -18.55 6.91
CA GLY A 55 26.07 -17.69 6.21
C GLY A 55 25.47 -18.28 4.92
N TYR A 56 25.79 -19.53 4.59
CA TYR A 56 25.18 -20.29 3.49
C TYR A 56 24.44 -21.51 4.04
N ALA A 57 23.38 -21.92 3.34
CA ALA A 57 22.58 -23.09 3.66
C ALA A 57 22.38 -23.96 2.41
N ALA A 58 22.31 -25.28 2.62
CA ALA A 58 21.84 -26.20 1.59
C ALA A 58 20.32 -26.04 1.43
N TRP A 59 19.88 -25.77 0.21
CA TRP A 59 18.49 -25.52 -0.14
C TRP A 59 18.05 -26.41 -1.30
N GLN A 60 16.83 -26.95 -1.22
CA GLN A 60 16.22 -27.73 -2.29
C GLN A 60 14.96 -27.03 -2.84
N PRO A 61 14.84 -26.82 -4.17
CA PRO A 61 13.65 -26.20 -4.78
C PRO A 61 12.34 -26.96 -4.56
N ARG A 62 12.44 -28.25 -4.27
CA ARG A 62 11.36 -29.11 -3.84
C ARG A 62 11.96 -30.11 -2.86
N ASP A 63 11.44 -30.15 -1.64
CA ASP A 63 11.93 -31.05 -0.60
C ASP A 63 12.09 -32.49 -1.15
N GLY A 64 13.32 -32.98 -1.12
CA GLY A 64 13.65 -34.39 -1.28
C GLY A 64 13.47 -35.08 0.07
N ASN A 65 12.97 -36.32 0.06
CA ASN A 65 12.59 -37.09 1.25
C ASN A 65 11.32 -36.61 1.97
N ILE A 66 10.28 -36.18 1.24
CA ILE A 66 8.94 -36.09 1.82
C ILE A 66 8.44 -37.53 2.02
N PHE A 67 8.12 -37.88 3.26
CA PHE A 67 7.21 -39.00 3.51
C PHE A 67 5.81 -38.56 3.08
N TYR A 68 5.26 -39.18 2.05
CA TYR A 68 3.89 -38.90 1.61
C TYR A 68 3.05 -40.16 1.60
N MET A 69 1.79 -40.02 2.00
CA MET A 69 0.83 -41.11 1.96
C MET A 69 0.37 -41.32 0.53
N THR A 70 0.71 -42.47 -0.05
CA THR A 70 0.23 -42.87 -1.38
C THR A 70 -0.69 -44.07 -1.25
N SER A 71 -1.55 -44.24 -2.25
CA SER A 71 -2.41 -45.41 -2.37
C SER A 71 -1.63 -46.49 -3.14
N SER A 72 -1.53 -47.68 -2.57
CA SER A 72 -0.82 -48.82 -3.15
C SER A 72 -1.72 -50.06 -3.17
N ILE A 73 -1.44 -50.96 -4.12
CA ILE A 73 -2.11 -52.25 -4.28
C ILE A 73 -1.10 -53.38 -4.06
N PRO A 74 -1.54 -54.56 -3.58
CA PRO A 74 -0.69 -55.74 -3.49
C PRO A 74 -0.04 -56.10 -4.84
N GLU A 75 1.21 -56.52 -4.82
CA GLU A 75 2.05 -56.78 -6.02
C GLU A 75 1.43 -57.83 -6.96
N LYS A 76 0.80 -58.86 -6.40
CA LYS A 76 0.07 -59.89 -7.18
C LYS A 76 -1.06 -59.30 -8.04
N ILE A 77 -1.77 -58.29 -7.53
CA ILE A 77 -2.83 -57.60 -8.28
C ILE A 77 -2.20 -56.70 -9.37
N ALA A 78 -1.05 -56.07 -9.07
CA ALA A 78 -0.32 -55.28 -10.06
C ALA A 78 0.22 -56.14 -11.22
N GLU A 79 0.70 -57.35 -10.96
CA GLU A 79 1.13 -58.32 -11.98
C GLU A 79 -0.03 -58.84 -12.82
N GLU A 80 -1.17 -59.19 -12.20
CA GLU A 80 -2.38 -59.64 -12.90
C GLU A 80 -2.96 -58.53 -13.83
N ILE A 81 -2.83 -57.25 -13.42
CA ILE A 81 -3.16 -56.09 -14.26
C ILE A 81 -2.16 -55.93 -15.42
N ALA A 82 -0.86 -56.04 -15.14
CA ALA A 82 0.20 -55.85 -16.13
C ALA A 82 0.23 -56.97 -17.19
N THR A 83 -0.20 -58.18 -16.83
CA THR A 83 -0.27 -59.35 -17.71
C THR A 83 -1.58 -59.44 -18.51
N GLY A 84 -2.53 -58.52 -18.30
CA GLY A 84 -3.74 -58.38 -19.12
C GLY A 84 -4.78 -59.49 -18.94
N VAL A 85 -4.81 -60.16 -17.79
CA VAL A 85 -5.65 -61.35 -17.54
C VAL A 85 -7.12 -61.00 -17.17
N LEU A 86 -7.46 -59.73 -16.91
CA LEU A 86 -8.80 -59.30 -16.48
C LEU A 86 -9.37 -58.14 -17.33
N ASP A 87 -10.41 -58.43 -18.13
CA ASP A 87 -11.12 -57.45 -18.99
C ASP A 87 -12.22 -56.63 -18.27
N ALA A 88 -12.47 -56.84 -16.97
CA ALA A 88 -13.45 -56.06 -16.22
C ALA A 88 -12.98 -55.78 -14.78
N MET A 89 -12.73 -54.50 -14.50
CA MET A 89 -12.18 -54.00 -13.22
C MET A 89 -13.25 -53.96 -12.13
N ASN A 90 -13.07 -54.74 -11.06
CA ASN A 90 -13.66 -54.45 -9.75
C ASN A 90 -12.53 -54.48 -8.70
N ILE A 91 -11.76 -53.39 -8.60
CA ILE A 91 -10.84 -53.19 -7.49
C ILE A 91 -11.70 -52.71 -6.32
N GLU A 92 -11.91 -53.58 -5.33
CA GLU A 92 -12.70 -53.23 -4.16
C GLU A 92 -11.94 -52.19 -3.31
N PRO A 93 -12.64 -51.20 -2.72
CA PRO A 93 -12.01 -50.15 -1.91
C PRO A 93 -11.11 -50.69 -0.78
N GLU A 94 -11.39 -51.88 -0.24
CA GLU A 94 -10.55 -52.49 0.81
C GLU A 94 -9.18 -52.98 0.31
N GLN A 95 -9.00 -53.14 -1.00
CA GLN A 95 -7.76 -53.62 -1.60
C GLN A 95 -6.71 -52.51 -1.82
N VAL A 96 -7.13 -51.25 -1.73
CA VAL A 96 -6.25 -50.07 -1.83
C VAL A 96 -5.76 -49.70 -0.43
N LYS A 97 -4.47 -49.93 -0.15
CA LYS A 97 -3.86 -49.59 1.14
C LYS A 97 -3.12 -48.27 1.06
N ARG A 98 -3.26 -47.44 2.09
CA ARG A 98 -2.48 -46.20 2.23
C ARG A 98 -1.13 -46.54 2.86
N ILE A 99 -0.06 -46.35 2.12
CA ILE A 99 1.31 -46.61 2.58
C ILE A 99 2.10 -45.30 2.63
N LEU A 100 3.06 -45.23 3.55
CA LEU A 100 3.99 -44.12 3.66
C LEU A 100 5.14 -44.36 2.68
N ALA A 101 5.24 -43.55 1.64
CA ALA A 101 6.30 -43.63 0.64
C ALA A 101 7.37 -42.56 0.88
N VAL A 102 8.63 -42.89 0.65
CA VAL A 102 9.77 -41.95 0.71
C VAL A 102 10.10 -41.50 -0.71
N GLY A 103 9.95 -40.20 -0.99
CA GLY A 103 10.42 -39.63 -2.26
C GLY A 103 11.96 -39.58 -2.31
N GLY A 104 12.56 -39.87 -3.47
CA GLY A 104 14.02 -39.85 -3.64
C GLY A 104 14.66 -38.48 -3.34
N ALA A 105 15.91 -38.50 -2.89
CA ALA A 105 16.70 -37.30 -2.62
C ALA A 105 16.89 -36.47 -3.91
N ARG A 106 16.62 -35.17 -3.84
CA ARG A 106 16.72 -34.25 -4.98
C ARG A 106 18.01 -33.42 -4.94
N PRO A 107 18.44 -32.83 -6.06
CA PRO A 107 19.61 -31.95 -6.07
C PRO A 107 19.45 -30.77 -5.09
N SER A 108 20.44 -30.60 -4.21
CA SER A 108 20.56 -29.48 -3.28
C SER A 108 21.50 -28.41 -3.83
N TYR A 109 21.19 -27.15 -3.57
CA TYR A 109 22.02 -25.99 -3.92
C TYR A 109 22.55 -25.33 -2.64
N VAL A 110 23.79 -24.86 -2.65
CA VAL A 110 24.33 -24.04 -1.55
C VAL A 110 24.09 -22.58 -1.90
N ILE A 111 23.20 -21.92 -1.15
CA ILE A 111 22.83 -20.51 -1.34
C ILE A 111 22.94 -19.76 -0.02
N ARG A 112 22.94 -18.42 -0.06
CA ARG A 112 22.95 -17.62 1.17
C ARG A 112 21.72 -17.96 2.01
N GLU A 113 21.92 -18.05 3.32
CA GLU A 113 20.86 -18.45 4.26
C GLU A 113 19.61 -17.57 4.14
N GLU A 114 19.79 -16.26 3.96
CA GLU A 114 18.70 -15.30 3.70
C GLU A 114 17.87 -15.62 2.45
N ILE A 115 18.52 -16.15 1.41
CA ILE A 115 17.87 -16.57 0.16
C ILE A 115 17.17 -17.90 0.36
N ALA A 116 17.81 -18.88 1.03
CA ALA A 116 17.20 -20.15 1.38
C ALA A 116 15.91 -19.97 2.20
N LEU A 117 15.97 -19.17 3.28
CA LEU A 117 14.80 -18.86 4.11
C LEU A 117 13.66 -18.18 3.34
N THR A 118 14.00 -17.38 2.34
CA THR A 118 13.01 -16.73 1.46
C THR A 118 12.37 -17.75 0.51
N LEU A 119 13.14 -18.70 0.00
CA LEU A 119 12.68 -19.70 -0.97
C LEU A 119 11.99 -20.91 -0.33
N GLU A 120 12.31 -21.28 0.92
CA GLU A 120 11.67 -22.36 1.69
C GLU A 120 10.27 -22.00 2.22
N ARG A 121 9.93 -20.71 2.22
CA ARG A 121 8.66 -20.21 2.76
C ARG A 121 7.76 -19.58 1.70
N PRO A 122 7.45 -20.26 0.57
CA PRO A 122 6.54 -19.73 -0.44
C PRO A 122 5.08 -19.65 0.07
N THR A 123 4.78 -20.30 1.20
CA THR A 123 3.51 -20.12 1.91
C THR A 123 3.73 -19.24 3.13
N ARG A 124 2.86 -18.21 3.26
CA ARG A 124 2.74 -17.24 4.37
C ARG A 124 3.38 -17.77 5.65
N LEU A 125 4.23 -16.96 6.30
CA LEU A 125 4.59 -17.15 7.70
C LEU A 125 3.31 -17.30 8.53
N LYS A 126 2.84 -18.53 8.71
CA LYS A 126 1.79 -18.86 9.66
C LYS A 126 2.55 -19.15 10.93
N SER A 127 2.92 -18.07 11.64
CA SER A 127 3.39 -18.21 13.01
C SER A 127 2.35 -19.05 13.76
N ARG A 128 2.81 -20.11 14.42
CA ARG A 128 1.97 -20.94 15.29
C ARG A 128 1.79 -20.31 16.68
N ASP A 129 2.47 -19.20 16.95
CA ASP A 129 2.31 -18.43 18.18
C ASP A 129 0.92 -17.76 18.24
N PRO A 130 0.11 -18.05 19.27
CA PRO A 130 -1.20 -17.44 19.45
C PRO A 130 -1.18 -15.90 19.50
N ALA A 131 -0.14 -15.28 20.08
CA ALA A 131 -0.04 -13.83 20.16
C ALA A 131 0.20 -13.21 18.77
N ALA A 132 1.13 -13.77 17.99
CA ALA A 132 1.33 -13.39 16.60
C ALA A 132 0.07 -13.58 15.74
N MET A 133 -0.70 -14.66 15.95
CA MET A 133 -1.97 -14.89 15.25
C MET A 133 -3.03 -13.82 15.58
N LEU A 134 -3.13 -13.41 16.85
CA LEU A 134 -4.06 -12.37 17.28
C LEU A 134 -3.68 -11.01 16.68
N THR A 135 -2.41 -10.61 16.78
CA THR A 135 -1.89 -9.37 16.20
C THR A 135 -2.15 -9.32 14.70
N ARG A 136 -1.86 -10.40 13.98
CA ARG A 136 -2.13 -10.49 12.55
C ARG A 136 -3.61 -10.29 12.23
N ARG A 137 -4.52 -10.95 12.97
CA ARG A 137 -5.98 -10.77 12.78
C ARG A 137 -6.41 -9.33 13.01
N ALA A 138 -5.90 -8.68 14.06
CA ALA A 138 -6.20 -7.28 14.34
C ALA A 138 -5.71 -6.37 13.21
N VAL A 139 -4.45 -6.53 12.78
CA VAL A 139 -3.85 -5.77 11.67
C VAL A 139 -4.60 -5.98 10.36
N THR A 140 -4.87 -7.23 9.97
CA THR A 140 -5.63 -7.56 8.74
C THR A 140 -7.02 -6.93 8.75
N SER A 141 -7.71 -6.96 9.89
CA SER A 141 -9.05 -6.40 9.96
C SER A 141 -9.06 -4.88 9.97
N TRP A 142 -8.08 -4.27 10.62
CA TRP A 142 -7.85 -2.83 10.53
C TRP A 142 -7.58 -2.41 9.09
N LYS A 143 -6.70 -3.13 8.35
CA LYS A 143 -6.50 -2.87 6.91
C LYS A 143 -7.80 -2.95 6.13
N ALA A 144 -8.63 -3.95 6.41
CA ALA A 144 -9.91 -4.12 5.73
C ALA A 144 -10.83 -2.91 5.97
N LEU A 145 -10.89 -2.36 7.19
CA LEU A 145 -11.61 -1.11 7.45
C LEU A 145 -11.02 0.06 6.63
N GLN A 146 -9.70 0.11 6.47
CA GLN A 146 -9.06 1.19 5.70
C GLN A 146 -9.27 1.11 4.19
N THR A 147 -9.33 -0.09 3.62
CA THR A 147 -9.33 -0.27 2.16
C THR A 147 -10.69 -0.64 1.60
N ILE A 148 -11.49 -1.39 2.36
CA ILE A 148 -12.80 -1.89 1.93
C ILE A 148 -13.93 -1.60 2.93
N GLY A 149 -13.67 -0.82 3.99
CA GLY A 149 -14.69 -0.36 4.92
C GLY A 149 -15.69 0.61 4.26
N PRO A 150 -16.97 0.63 4.68
CA PRO A 150 -18.01 1.44 4.02
C PRO A 150 -17.66 2.92 3.83
N HIS A 151 -17.05 3.54 4.86
CA HIS A 151 -16.70 4.96 4.85
C HIS A 151 -15.48 5.30 3.98
N ARG A 152 -14.73 4.30 3.55
CA ARG A 152 -13.44 4.49 2.88
C ARG A 152 -13.36 3.82 1.51
N PHE A 153 -14.26 2.87 1.21
CA PHE A 153 -14.20 2.02 0.03
C PHE A 153 -14.01 2.84 -1.26
N VAL A 154 -14.91 3.78 -1.56
CA VAL A 154 -14.85 4.55 -2.82
C VAL A 154 -13.54 5.32 -2.94
N LYS A 155 -13.20 6.10 -1.91
CA LYS A 155 -11.98 6.91 -1.88
C LYS A 155 -10.70 6.06 -1.94
N ALA A 156 -10.65 4.94 -1.22
CA ALA A 156 -9.52 4.01 -1.25
C ALA A 156 -9.37 3.32 -2.60
N GLN A 157 -10.47 2.84 -3.20
CA GLN A 157 -10.42 2.16 -4.51
C GLN A 157 -10.07 3.13 -5.64
N THR A 158 -10.55 4.38 -5.61
CA THR A 158 -10.15 5.42 -6.58
C THR A 158 -8.66 5.71 -6.50
N ARG A 159 -8.10 5.87 -5.30
CA ARG A 159 -6.65 6.08 -5.10
C ARG A 159 -5.85 4.89 -5.59
N ASN A 160 -6.22 3.67 -5.19
CA ASN A 160 -5.52 2.46 -5.61
C ASN A 160 -5.58 2.26 -7.13
N LEU A 161 -6.74 2.51 -7.76
CA LEU A 161 -6.87 2.49 -9.22
C LEU A 161 -5.95 3.51 -9.88
N SER A 162 -5.89 4.73 -9.34
CA SER A 162 -5.02 5.77 -9.88
C SER A 162 -3.52 5.42 -9.73
N GLY A 163 -3.14 4.75 -8.64
CA GLY A 163 -1.77 4.23 -8.45
C GLY A 163 -1.40 3.13 -9.45
N ASP A 164 -2.34 2.24 -9.76
CA ASP A 164 -2.15 1.22 -10.79
C ASP A 164 -2.07 1.85 -12.19
N ALA A 165 -2.92 2.84 -12.48
CA ALA A 165 -2.90 3.58 -13.74
C ALA A 165 -1.61 4.37 -13.92
N ASP A 166 -1.11 5.03 -12.86
CA ASP A 166 0.18 5.71 -12.83
C ASP A 166 1.33 4.78 -13.24
N ALA A 167 1.42 3.62 -12.59
CA ALA A 167 2.43 2.62 -12.91
C ALA A 167 2.36 2.13 -14.36
N VAL A 168 1.16 1.83 -14.87
CA VAL A 168 0.95 1.42 -16.26
C VAL A 168 1.33 2.53 -17.23
N PHE A 169 0.94 3.77 -16.93
CA PHE A 169 1.26 4.92 -17.78
C PHE A 169 2.78 5.10 -17.92
N VAL A 170 3.51 5.01 -16.81
CA VAL A 170 4.97 5.18 -16.80
C VAL A 170 5.68 3.98 -17.45
N GLY A 171 5.23 2.76 -17.18
CA GLY A 171 5.95 1.54 -17.56
C GLY A 171 5.51 0.89 -18.87
N ASN A 172 4.21 0.87 -19.19
CA ASN A 172 3.67 0.26 -20.41
C ASN A 172 2.31 0.87 -20.84
N PRO A 173 2.30 2.11 -21.37
CA PRO A 173 1.05 2.82 -21.65
C PRO A 173 0.18 2.14 -22.74
N SER A 174 0.74 1.29 -23.61
CA SER A 174 -0.06 0.53 -24.58
C SER A 174 -1.04 -0.44 -23.94
N ALA A 175 -0.79 -0.88 -22.70
CA ALA A 175 -1.69 -1.77 -21.96
C ALA A 175 -3.09 -1.18 -21.78
N PHE A 176 -3.25 0.15 -21.73
CA PHE A 176 -4.58 0.78 -21.64
C PHE A 176 -5.49 0.42 -22.82
N LYS A 177 -4.92 0.09 -23.99
CA LYS A 177 -5.69 -0.36 -25.16
C LYS A 177 -6.37 -1.72 -24.92
N LYS A 178 -5.88 -2.52 -23.96
CA LYS A 178 -6.44 -3.82 -23.59
C LYS A 178 -7.39 -3.73 -22.39
N SER A 179 -7.54 -2.56 -21.74
CA SER A 179 -8.38 -2.41 -20.55
C SER A 179 -9.85 -2.77 -20.79
N LYS A 180 -10.41 -2.42 -21.95
CA LYS A 180 -11.80 -2.78 -22.30
C LYS A 180 -11.97 -4.31 -22.38
N GLN A 181 -11.08 -4.99 -23.11
CA GLN A 181 -11.08 -6.44 -23.22
C GLN A 181 -10.91 -7.10 -21.84
N ALA A 182 -9.94 -6.63 -21.05
CA ALA A 182 -9.69 -7.15 -19.71
C ALA A 182 -10.92 -6.99 -18.80
N PHE A 183 -11.56 -5.81 -18.83
CA PHE A 183 -12.78 -5.54 -18.07
C PHE A 183 -13.92 -6.50 -18.46
N GLU A 184 -14.21 -6.66 -19.75
CA GLU A 184 -15.31 -7.50 -20.24
C GLU A 184 -15.11 -8.98 -19.87
N GLU A 185 -13.90 -9.51 -20.06
CA GLU A 185 -13.55 -10.90 -19.73
C GLU A 185 -13.59 -11.15 -18.22
N LEU A 186 -13.02 -10.25 -17.41
CA LEU A 186 -13.04 -10.35 -15.95
C LEU A 186 -14.46 -10.18 -15.40
N TYR A 187 -15.26 -9.26 -15.94
CA TYR A 187 -16.63 -9.00 -15.46
C TYR A 187 -17.51 -10.23 -15.64
N ARG A 188 -17.33 -10.93 -16.76
CA ARG A 188 -18.01 -12.21 -17.02
C ARG A 188 -17.67 -13.26 -15.95
N VAL A 189 -16.42 -13.35 -15.51
CA VAL A 189 -15.99 -14.32 -14.49
C VAL A 189 -16.46 -13.90 -13.10
N PHE A 190 -16.18 -12.66 -12.69
CA PHE A 190 -16.42 -12.19 -11.32
C PHE A 190 -17.91 -12.00 -11.00
N TYR A 191 -18.72 -11.54 -11.97
CA TYR A 191 -20.11 -11.14 -11.70
C TYR A 191 -21.16 -11.94 -12.46
N LYS A 192 -20.80 -12.60 -13.58
CA LYS A 192 -21.74 -13.45 -14.34
C LYS A 192 -21.50 -14.94 -14.16
N GLY A 193 -20.49 -15.36 -13.39
CA GLY A 193 -20.16 -16.78 -13.17
C GLY A 193 -19.72 -17.53 -14.43
N GLY A 194 -19.18 -16.82 -15.42
CA GLY A 194 -18.68 -17.46 -16.64
C GLY A 194 -17.40 -18.28 -16.41
N PRO A 195 -17.11 -19.26 -17.30
CA PRO A 195 -15.91 -20.07 -17.19
C PRO A 195 -14.64 -19.25 -17.48
N ILE A 196 -13.53 -19.61 -16.85
CA ILE A 196 -12.20 -19.06 -17.13
C ILE A 196 -11.60 -19.80 -18.33
N THR A 197 -11.38 -19.09 -19.45
CA THR A 197 -10.94 -19.69 -20.72
C THR A 197 -9.85 -18.86 -21.41
N GLY A 198 -9.10 -19.48 -22.33
CA GLY A 198 -8.14 -18.79 -23.20
C GLY A 198 -7.02 -18.08 -22.44
N LYS A 199 -6.64 -16.88 -22.88
CA LYS A 199 -5.57 -16.07 -22.27
C LYS A 199 -5.84 -15.73 -20.80
N LEU A 200 -7.11 -15.62 -20.39
CA LEU A 200 -7.48 -15.39 -18.99
C LEU A 200 -7.16 -16.61 -18.11
N LYS A 201 -7.32 -17.82 -18.66
CA LYS A 201 -6.93 -19.06 -17.97
C LYS A 201 -5.41 -19.13 -17.80
N ASP A 202 -4.66 -18.83 -18.85
CA ASP A 202 -3.19 -18.79 -18.80
C ASP A 202 -2.68 -17.81 -17.73
N PHE A 203 -3.32 -16.63 -17.63
CA PHE A 203 -3.05 -15.62 -16.60
C PHE A 203 -3.42 -16.09 -15.19
N PHE A 204 -4.59 -16.73 -15.03
CA PHE A 204 -5.06 -17.24 -13.75
C PHE A 204 -4.16 -18.35 -13.21
N GLU A 205 -3.80 -19.34 -14.05
CA GLU A 205 -2.94 -20.47 -13.68
C GLU A 205 -1.54 -20.03 -13.23
N ARG A 206 -1.10 -18.84 -13.64
CA ARG A 206 0.18 -18.23 -13.24
C ARG A 206 0.08 -17.39 -11.97
N GLY A 207 -1.10 -17.26 -11.37
CA GLY A 207 -1.31 -16.52 -10.13
C GLY A 207 -1.86 -15.11 -10.31
N GLY A 208 -2.48 -14.79 -11.45
CA GLY A 208 -3.06 -13.48 -11.76
C GLY A 208 -3.87 -12.81 -10.65
N PHE A 209 -4.60 -13.61 -9.85
CA PHE A 209 -5.39 -13.12 -8.71
C PHE A 209 -4.72 -13.33 -7.36
N SER A 210 -3.85 -14.34 -7.21
CA SER A 210 -3.20 -14.63 -5.93
C SER A 210 -2.14 -13.59 -5.57
N SER A 211 -1.58 -12.88 -6.55
CA SER A 211 -0.58 -11.83 -6.36
C SER A 211 -1.13 -10.43 -6.05
N THR A 212 -2.45 -10.29 -5.89
CA THR A 212 -3.12 -9.01 -5.60
C THR A 212 -2.87 -8.56 -4.15
N MET A 213 -2.82 -7.25 -3.90
CA MET A 213 -2.74 -6.67 -2.56
C MET A 213 -3.91 -7.13 -1.72
N THR A 214 -5.14 -7.06 -2.24
CA THR A 214 -6.35 -7.49 -1.53
C THR A 214 -6.21 -8.93 -1.04
N VAL A 215 -5.78 -9.87 -1.89
CA VAL A 215 -5.56 -11.27 -1.45
C VAL A 215 -4.42 -11.38 -0.44
N GLN A 216 -3.30 -10.69 -0.67
CA GLN A 216 -2.10 -10.80 0.18
C GLN A 216 -2.26 -10.18 1.56
N ASP A 217 -2.93 -9.03 1.66
CA ASP A 217 -3.13 -8.30 2.92
C ASP A 217 -4.40 -8.70 3.66
N LEU A 218 -5.49 -9.00 2.93
CA LEU A 218 -6.79 -9.24 3.55
C LEU A 218 -7.12 -10.74 3.69
N GLY A 219 -6.59 -11.60 2.82
CA GLY A 219 -6.91 -13.03 2.81
C GLY A 219 -8.38 -13.32 2.49
N ASP A 220 -8.91 -14.41 3.05
CA ASP A 220 -10.32 -14.80 2.88
C ASP A 220 -11.28 -13.96 3.74
N VAL A 221 -12.49 -13.73 3.21
CA VAL A 221 -13.52 -12.83 3.77
C VAL A 221 -14.08 -13.30 5.13
N ASN A 222 -13.80 -14.54 5.54
CA ASN A 222 -14.35 -15.13 6.77
C ASN A 222 -13.90 -14.45 8.08
N HIS A 223 -12.91 -13.55 8.04
CA HIS A 223 -12.35 -12.91 9.24
C HIS A 223 -13.15 -11.70 9.77
N TYR A 224 -14.12 -11.16 9.01
CA TYR A 224 -14.77 -9.87 9.34
C TYR A 224 -15.93 -9.93 10.36
N ARG A 225 -16.22 -11.10 10.94
CA ARG A 225 -17.27 -11.24 11.97
C ARG A 225 -16.95 -10.49 13.26
N ALA A 226 -15.66 -10.35 13.60
CA ALA A 226 -15.23 -9.74 14.86
C ALA A 226 -15.63 -8.26 15.01
N PHE A 227 -15.78 -7.51 13.91
CA PHE A 227 -16.09 -6.08 13.92
C PHE A 227 -17.57 -5.77 13.95
N ARG A 228 -18.42 -6.76 13.64
CA ARG A 228 -19.86 -6.63 13.73
C ARG A 228 -20.28 -6.23 15.15
N HIS A 229 -19.68 -6.84 16.17
CA HIS A 229 -19.98 -6.53 17.56
C HIS A 229 -19.57 -5.12 17.99
N LEU A 230 -18.52 -4.53 17.41
CA LEU A 230 -18.11 -3.15 17.69
C LEU A 230 -19.08 -2.14 17.05
N VAL A 231 -19.63 -2.49 15.88
CA VAL A 231 -20.62 -1.68 15.16
C VAL A 231 -22.03 -1.81 15.77
N GLU A 232 -22.41 -3.01 16.21
CA GLU A 232 -23.73 -3.29 16.78
C GLU A 232 -23.90 -2.81 18.22
N ARG A 233 -22.85 -2.84 19.04
CA ARG A 233 -22.96 -2.63 20.49
C ARG A 233 -22.83 -1.17 20.92
N ASP A 234 -22.02 -0.38 20.22
CA ASP A 234 -21.67 0.98 20.65
C ASP A 234 -22.18 2.08 19.71
N VAL A 235 -22.61 1.73 18.48
CA VAL A 235 -22.95 2.71 17.43
C VAL A 235 -24.46 2.78 17.10
N GLY A 236 -25.30 2.05 17.83
CA GLY A 236 -26.76 2.03 17.59
C GLY A 236 -27.18 1.37 16.27
N LEU A 237 -26.26 0.73 15.53
CA LEU A 237 -26.53 0.03 14.27
C LEU A 237 -27.06 -1.40 14.49
N ALA A 238 -27.81 -1.62 15.58
CA ALA A 238 -28.41 -2.90 15.97
C ALA A 238 -29.45 -3.45 14.96
N SER A 239 -29.64 -2.78 13.82
CA SER A 239 -30.66 -3.07 12.81
C SER A 239 -30.12 -3.61 11.49
N ILE A 240 -28.80 -3.80 11.31
CA ILE A 240 -28.26 -4.36 10.06
C ILE A 240 -28.20 -5.90 10.12
N PRO A 241 -29.09 -6.63 9.39
CA PRO A 241 -29.02 -8.08 9.30
C PRO A 241 -27.62 -8.60 8.94
N GLU A 242 -27.18 -9.67 9.63
CA GLU A 242 -25.91 -10.37 9.38
C GLU A 242 -25.65 -10.63 7.90
N ARG A 243 -26.72 -11.02 7.19
CA ARG A 243 -26.69 -11.33 5.77
C ARG A 243 -26.29 -10.12 4.93
N MET A 244 -26.78 -8.93 5.26
CA MET A 244 -26.44 -7.70 4.54
C MET A 244 -25.01 -7.26 4.84
N TRP A 245 -24.59 -7.36 6.10
CA TRP A 245 -23.20 -7.10 6.50
C TRP A 245 -22.23 -8.01 5.73
N ARG A 246 -22.44 -9.34 5.78
CA ARG A 246 -21.61 -10.29 5.04
C ARG A 246 -21.60 -10.01 3.55
N LYS A 247 -22.77 -9.77 2.96
CA LYS A 247 -22.91 -9.45 1.53
C LYS A 247 -22.12 -8.19 1.14
N TYR A 248 -22.12 -7.15 1.98
CA TYR A 248 -21.30 -5.96 1.73
C TYR A 248 -19.81 -6.31 1.65
N TRP A 249 -19.27 -6.97 2.68
CA TRP A 249 -17.83 -7.29 2.73
C TRP A 249 -17.41 -8.25 1.62
N ASP A 250 -18.23 -9.26 1.31
CA ASP A 250 -18.02 -10.16 0.16
C ASP A 250 -17.98 -9.36 -1.16
N SER A 251 -18.91 -8.42 -1.34
CA SER A 251 -18.99 -7.59 -2.56
C SER A 251 -17.83 -6.60 -2.66
N ALA A 252 -17.46 -5.95 -1.55
CA ALA A 252 -16.36 -4.98 -1.51
C ALA A 252 -15.01 -5.67 -1.77
N HIS A 253 -14.79 -6.85 -1.20
CA HIS A 253 -13.60 -7.67 -1.47
C HIS A 253 -13.53 -8.12 -2.94
N THR A 254 -14.66 -8.60 -3.48
CA THR A 254 -14.79 -8.99 -4.89
C THR A 254 -14.50 -7.79 -5.82
N ALA A 255 -15.06 -6.62 -5.51
CA ALA A 255 -14.86 -5.40 -6.29
C ALA A 255 -13.41 -4.91 -6.24
N ALA A 256 -12.75 -4.97 -5.08
CA ALA A 256 -11.33 -4.62 -4.95
C ALA A 256 -10.43 -5.55 -5.77
N ASN A 257 -10.66 -6.87 -5.71
CA ASN A 257 -9.93 -7.85 -6.54
C ASN A 257 -10.18 -7.66 -8.03
N PHE A 258 -11.43 -7.42 -8.43
CA PHE A 258 -11.79 -7.13 -9.81
C PHE A 258 -11.03 -5.89 -10.32
N ARG A 259 -11.04 -4.81 -9.54
CA ARG A 259 -10.32 -3.56 -9.85
C ARG A 259 -8.81 -3.77 -9.96
N GLU A 260 -8.20 -4.54 -9.06
CA GLU A 260 -6.76 -4.91 -9.12
C GLU A 260 -6.43 -5.74 -10.37
N ALA A 261 -7.32 -6.62 -10.78
CA ALA A 261 -7.10 -7.52 -11.90
C ALA A 261 -7.17 -6.82 -13.27
N ILE A 262 -7.96 -5.75 -13.43
CA ILE A 262 -8.19 -5.11 -14.76
C ILE A 262 -6.88 -4.70 -15.42
N LEU A 263 -6.11 -3.81 -14.79
CA LEU A 263 -4.90 -3.26 -15.40
C LEU A 263 -3.77 -4.29 -15.44
N ARG A 264 -3.74 -5.23 -14.50
CA ARG A 264 -2.78 -6.33 -14.50
C ARG A 264 -3.02 -7.28 -15.67
N TYR A 265 -4.26 -7.68 -15.90
CA TYR A 265 -4.62 -8.55 -17.01
C TYR A 265 -4.48 -7.81 -18.36
N ALA A 266 -4.83 -6.53 -18.42
CA ALA A 266 -4.59 -5.70 -19.60
C ALA A 266 -3.09 -5.63 -19.96
N ALA A 267 -2.21 -5.43 -18.97
CA ALA A 267 -0.77 -5.45 -19.17
C ALA A 267 -0.26 -6.83 -19.62
N TYR A 268 -0.78 -7.92 -19.05
CA TYR A 268 -0.47 -9.28 -19.49
C TYR A 268 -0.82 -9.49 -20.97
N LEU A 269 -2.04 -9.13 -21.37
CA LEU A 269 -2.51 -9.24 -22.75
C LEU A 269 -1.62 -8.47 -23.72
N ASP A 270 -1.27 -7.23 -23.36
CA ASP A 270 -0.44 -6.36 -24.19
C ASP A 270 0.99 -6.89 -24.33
N TYR A 271 1.64 -7.28 -23.22
CA TYR A 271 2.98 -7.85 -23.28
C TYR A 271 3.03 -9.18 -24.04
N LEU A 272 2.03 -10.04 -23.86
CA LEU A 272 1.92 -11.28 -24.60
C LEU A 272 1.82 -11.01 -26.11
N GLU A 273 1.00 -10.05 -26.52
CA GLU A 273 0.87 -9.65 -27.93
C GLU A 273 2.16 -9.05 -28.49
N GLN A 274 2.85 -8.19 -27.73
CA GLN A 274 4.15 -7.64 -28.12
C GLN A 274 5.16 -8.76 -28.39
N MET A 275 5.28 -9.74 -27.50
CA MET A 275 6.22 -10.85 -27.64
C MET A 275 5.80 -11.87 -28.70
N GLN A 276 4.49 -12.06 -28.92
CA GLN A 276 3.99 -12.88 -30.03
C GLN A 276 4.32 -12.26 -31.39
N SER A 277 4.41 -10.93 -31.46
CA SER A 277 4.76 -10.19 -32.69
C SER A 277 6.25 -10.07 -32.97
N ASP A 278 7.10 -10.54 -32.06
CA ASP A 278 8.56 -10.46 -32.15
C ASP A 278 9.18 -11.86 -32.30
N ALA A 279 10.09 -12.03 -33.26
CA ALA A 279 10.67 -13.34 -33.58
C ALA A 279 11.50 -13.93 -32.42
N GLU A 280 12.05 -13.09 -31.55
CA GLU A 280 12.84 -13.48 -30.37
C GLU A 280 11.99 -13.51 -29.09
N GLY A 281 10.70 -13.22 -29.19
CA GLY A 281 9.79 -13.14 -28.06
C GLY A 281 10.15 -12.00 -27.10
N LYS A 282 10.65 -10.87 -27.62
CA LYS A 282 11.09 -9.72 -26.82
C LYS A 282 9.98 -8.66 -26.70
N PRO A 283 9.71 -8.13 -25.49
CA PRO A 283 8.73 -7.06 -25.32
C PRO A 283 9.30 -5.71 -25.77
N LYS A 284 8.43 -4.73 -26.07
CA LYS A 284 8.85 -3.38 -26.47
C LYS A 284 9.47 -2.57 -25.34
N ASN A 285 9.13 -2.92 -24.09
CA ASN A 285 9.71 -2.39 -22.87
C ASN A 285 9.68 -3.48 -21.79
N PHE A 286 10.47 -3.32 -20.74
CA PHE A 286 10.50 -4.24 -19.60
C PHE A 286 9.72 -3.74 -18.38
N GLY A 287 8.96 -2.65 -18.52
CA GLY A 287 8.18 -2.06 -17.42
C GLY A 287 9.01 -1.90 -16.15
N ALA A 288 8.51 -2.47 -15.05
CA ALA A 288 9.19 -2.49 -13.75
C ALA A 288 9.99 -3.78 -13.47
N SER A 289 10.36 -4.54 -14.51
CA SER A 289 11.07 -5.82 -14.41
C SER A 289 12.53 -5.71 -14.79
N MET A 290 13.34 -6.68 -14.34
CA MET A 290 14.74 -6.82 -14.75
C MET A 290 14.82 -7.52 -16.11
N PRO A 291 15.36 -6.89 -17.17
CA PRO A 291 15.38 -7.48 -18.52
C PRO A 291 16.04 -8.86 -18.59
N GLU A 292 17.14 -9.04 -17.86
CA GLU A 292 17.91 -10.29 -17.83
C GLU A 292 17.11 -11.44 -17.22
N GLU A 293 16.28 -11.18 -16.22
CA GLU A 293 15.44 -12.21 -15.59
C GLU A 293 14.30 -12.61 -16.52
N ILE A 294 13.65 -11.61 -17.14
CA ILE A 294 12.53 -11.85 -18.05
C ILE A 294 12.99 -12.67 -19.27
N MET A 295 14.09 -12.29 -19.91
CA MET A 295 14.54 -12.98 -21.13
C MET A 295 15.06 -14.40 -20.86
N LYS A 296 15.37 -14.76 -19.61
CA LYS A 296 15.73 -16.14 -19.21
C LYS A 296 14.53 -17.06 -19.05
N LEU A 297 13.31 -16.53 -18.91
CA LEU A 297 12.11 -17.36 -18.84
C LEU A 297 11.84 -17.99 -20.22
N PRO A 298 11.59 -19.31 -20.31
CA PRO A 298 11.45 -19.99 -21.60
C PRO A 298 10.10 -19.71 -22.28
N ASP A 299 9.00 -19.64 -21.52
CA ASP A 299 7.66 -19.39 -22.06
C ASP A 299 7.35 -17.88 -22.08
N ILE A 300 6.94 -17.37 -23.24
CA ILE A 300 6.49 -15.98 -23.41
C ILE A 300 5.29 -15.63 -22.52
N ARG A 301 4.46 -16.61 -22.15
CA ARG A 301 3.35 -16.41 -21.20
C ARG A 301 3.87 -16.13 -19.80
N ASP A 302 4.93 -16.83 -19.38
CA ASP A 302 5.57 -16.59 -18.08
C ASP A 302 6.26 -15.23 -18.05
N ARG A 303 6.90 -14.83 -19.17
CA ARG A 303 7.43 -13.47 -19.36
C ARG A 303 6.34 -12.42 -19.21
N ALA A 304 5.24 -12.58 -19.93
CA ALA A 304 4.14 -11.61 -19.96
C ALA A 304 3.50 -11.48 -18.58
N TYR A 305 3.30 -12.60 -17.89
CA TYR A 305 2.78 -12.62 -16.52
C TYR A 305 3.73 -11.88 -15.58
N THR A 306 5.02 -12.22 -15.59
CA THR A 306 6.01 -11.63 -14.69
C THR A 306 6.14 -10.12 -14.91
N LEU A 307 6.19 -9.67 -16.18
CA LEU A 307 6.17 -8.25 -16.55
C LEU A 307 4.93 -7.54 -16.01
N SER A 308 3.74 -8.11 -16.22
CA SER A 308 2.49 -7.52 -15.74
C SER A 308 2.41 -7.47 -14.21
N ASN A 309 2.87 -8.52 -13.53
CA ASN A 309 2.81 -8.64 -12.06
C ASN A 309 3.76 -7.64 -11.40
N GLN A 310 5.01 -7.54 -11.88
CA GLN A 310 5.99 -6.61 -11.33
C GLN A 310 5.62 -5.15 -11.63
N LEU A 311 5.02 -4.86 -12.79
CA LEU A 311 4.55 -3.51 -13.14
C LEU A 311 3.39 -3.03 -12.25
N LEU A 312 2.38 -3.88 -12.03
CA LEU A 312 1.21 -3.55 -11.20
C LEU A 312 1.42 -3.87 -9.71
N GLY A 313 2.60 -4.38 -9.37
CA GLY A 313 3.01 -4.69 -8.02
C GLY A 313 2.84 -6.16 -7.67
N ALA A 314 3.97 -6.83 -7.43
CA ALA A 314 4.02 -8.24 -7.07
C ALA A 314 3.95 -8.41 -5.54
N TYR A 315 2.74 -8.31 -4.97
CA TYR A 315 2.52 -8.40 -3.51
C TYR A 315 2.82 -9.80 -2.95
N ASP A 316 2.88 -10.81 -3.82
CA ASP A 316 3.33 -12.17 -3.52
C ASP A 316 4.85 -12.32 -3.44
N GLN A 317 5.62 -11.34 -3.93
CA GLN A 317 7.09 -11.39 -4.03
C GLN A 317 7.80 -10.46 -3.02
N VAL A 318 7.10 -10.03 -1.95
CA VAL A 318 7.68 -9.22 -0.88
C VAL A 318 8.63 -10.04 0.00
N SER A 319 9.66 -9.38 0.53
CA SER A 319 10.65 -10.01 1.42
C SER A 319 10.03 -10.59 2.68
N VAL A 320 10.70 -11.56 3.31
CA VAL A 320 10.28 -12.15 4.60
C VAL A 320 10.14 -11.05 5.67
N ALA A 321 11.12 -10.14 5.74
CA ALA A 321 11.07 -8.98 6.62
C ALA A 321 9.86 -8.08 6.32
N GLY A 322 9.58 -7.85 5.03
CA GLY A 322 8.42 -7.07 4.60
C GLY A 322 7.08 -7.72 4.96
N GLN A 323 6.99 -9.05 4.89
CA GLN A 323 5.81 -9.79 5.36
C GLN A 323 5.61 -9.63 6.87
N ILE A 324 6.69 -9.73 7.65
CA ILE A 324 6.64 -9.55 9.12
C ILE A 324 6.19 -8.14 9.47
N LEU A 325 6.79 -7.12 8.85
CA LEU A 325 6.41 -5.72 9.06
C LEU A 325 4.93 -5.49 8.70
N ALA A 326 4.48 -6.00 7.56
CA ALA A 326 3.09 -5.83 7.11
C ALA A 326 2.07 -6.58 7.95
N ASP A 327 2.43 -7.70 8.56
CA ASP A 327 1.53 -8.51 9.39
C ASP A 327 1.53 -8.07 10.87
N SER A 328 2.38 -7.10 11.25
CA SER A 328 2.51 -6.65 12.65
C SER A 328 2.62 -5.12 12.81
N LEU A 329 3.77 -4.52 12.47
CA LEU A 329 4.15 -3.16 12.85
C LEU A 329 3.67 -2.08 11.88
N MET A 330 3.81 -2.32 10.58
CA MET A 330 3.58 -1.35 9.51
C MET A 330 2.60 -1.96 8.50
N PRO A 331 1.28 -1.87 8.73
CA PRO A 331 0.29 -2.63 7.97
C PRO A 331 0.46 -2.56 6.45
N PHE A 332 0.68 -1.37 5.88
CA PHE A 332 0.83 -1.20 4.43
C PHE A 332 2.27 -1.27 3.94
N TRP A 333 3.18 -1.96 4.64
CA TRP A 333 4.58 -2.10 4.21
C TRP A 333 4.72 -2.82 2.86
N ARG A 334 3.84 -3.78 2.54
CA ARG A 334 3.87 -4.46 1.22
C ARG A 334 3.74 -3.46 0.08
N TRP A 335 2.82 -2.49 0.21
CA TRP A 335 2.63 -1.39 -0.74
C TRP A 335 3.91 -0.56 -0.89
N GLN A 336 4.54 -0.18 0.23
CA GLN A 336 5.79 0.59 0.25
C GLN A 336 6.93 -0.16 -0.46
N GLU A 337 7.16 -1.43 -0.10
CA GLU A 337 8.23 -2.25 -0.67
C GLU A 337 8.02 -2.49 -2.17
N VAL A 338 6.79 -2.80 -2.57
CA VAL A 338 6.41 -2.99 -3.97
C VAL A 338 6.63 -1.70 -4.77
N ASN A 339 6.19 -0.54 -4.27
CA ASN A 339 6.41 0.74 -4.95
C ASN A 339 7.88 1.09 -5.05
N PHE A 340 8.65 0.86 -3.99
CA PHE A 340 10.09 1.11 -4.00
C PHE A 340 10.79 0.28 -5.07
N ARG A 341 10.50 -1.02 -5.15
CA ARG A 341 11.03 -1.90 -6.21
C ARG A 341 10.58 -1.45 -7.59
N ARG A 342 9.28 -1.15 -7.75
CA ARG A 342 8.66 -0.77 -9.02
C ARG A 342 9.26 0.50 -9.60
N TYR A 343 9.25 1.59 -8.84
CA TYR A 343 9.73 2.89 -9.31
C TYR A 343 11.26 2.93 -9.46
N LEU A 344 12.02 2.22 -8.61
CA LEU A 344 13.46 2.06 -8.84
C LEU A 344 13.76 1.29 -10.11
N GLN A 345 13.00 0.24 -10.43
CA GLN A 345 13.25 -0.54 -11.64
C GLN A 345 12.77 0.21 -12.89
N LEU A 346 11.63 0.89 -12.84
CA LEU A 346 11.19 1.81 -13.91
C LEU A 346 12.24 2.88 -14.17
N TYR A 347 12.83 3.43 -13.10
CA TYR A 347 13.95 4.35 -13.21
C TYR A 347 15.13 3.71 -13.93
N LYS A 348 15.64 2.58 -13.42
CA LYS A 348 16.77 1.85 -14.02
C LYS A 348 16.53 1.51 -15.49
N ASN A 349 15.34 1.02 -15.84
CA ASN A 349 14.98 0.67 -17.21
C ASN A 349 14.94 1.90 -18.12
N ALA A 350 14.45 3.04 -17.61
CA ALA A 350 14.51 4.31 -18.33
C ALA A 350 15.95 4.85 -18.51
N LEU A 351 16.88 4.50 -17.61
CA LEU A 351 18.32 4.81 -17.74
C LEU A 351 19.04 3.90 -18.74
N SER A 352 18.66 2.63 -18.81
CA SER A 352 19.29 1.61 -19.65
C SER A 352 18.82 1.63 -21.10
N ASP A 353 17.75 2.37 -21.42
CA ASP A 353 17.23 2.62 -22.78
C ASP A 353 18.21 3.39 -23.71
N GLY A 354 19.48 3.48 -23.33
CA GLY A 354 20.61 3.81 -24.19
C GLY A 354 21.81 2.93 -23.85
N ARG A 355 22.06 1.93 -24.70
CA ARG A 355 23.30 1.14 -24.96
C ARG A 355 24.41 1.01 -23.89
N THR A 356 24.13 1.09 -22.59
CA THR A 356 25.17 0.87 -21.56
C THR A 356 24.52 0.40 -20.24
N GLY A 357 24.40 -0.92 -20.10
CA GLY A 357 23.82 -1.59 -18.93
C GLY A 357 24.73 -1.64 -17.69
N GLU A 358 26.00 -1.21 -17.77
CA GLU A 358 26.97 -1.49 -16.70
C GLU A 358 27.07 -0.43 -15.57
N LEU A 359 26.39 0.72 -15.67
CA LEU A 359 26.55 1.80 -14.68
C LEU A 359 25.44 1.91 -13.61
N ALA A 360 24.36 1.12 -13.73
CA ALA A 360 23.20 1.21 -12.82
C ALA A 360 23.43 0.57 -11.44
N GLY A 361 24.36 -0.39 -11.33
CA GLY A 361 24.62 -1.13 -10.08
C GLY A 361 25.51 -0.41 -9.06
N ARG A 362 26.36 0.54 -9.50
CA ARG A 362 27.37 1.20 -8.65
C ARG A 362 26.99 2.62 -8.20
N SER A 363 25.89 3.19 -8.71
CA SER A 363 25.60 4.63 -8.61
C SER A 363 24.71 5.05 -7.42
N ILE A 364 24.15 4.13 -6.64
CA ILE A 364 23.43 4.52 -5.40
C ILE A 364 24.40 5.01 -4.31
N LYS A 365 25.67 4.58 -4.32
CA LYS A 365 26.69 5.01 -3.35
C LYS A 365 27.46 6.29 -3.72
N VAL A 366 27.21 6.89 -4.89
CA VAL A 366 27.93 8.10 -5.34
C VAL A 366 26.93 9.13 -5.85
N VAL A 367 26.14 9.69 -4.94
CA VAL A 367 25.18 10.77 -5.20
C VAL A 367 25.86 12.14 -5.47
N LEU A 368 27.20 12.20 -5.55
CA LEU A 368 27.94 13.47 -5.73
C LEU A 368 29.02 13.44 -6.83
N LYS A 369 28.77 12.78 -7.98
CA LYS A 369 29.59 13.01 -9.18
C LYS A 369 28.77 13.65 -10.30
N LYS A 370 29.15 14.88 -10.63
CA LYS A 370 28.66 15.76 -11.71
C LYS A 370 28.81 15.11 -13.08
N SER A 371 27.95 14.16 -13.43
CA SER A 371 27.82 13.67 -14.80
C SER A 371 26.58 14.31 -15.44
N PRO A 372 26.72 15.16 -16.47
CA PRO A 372 25.59 15.79 -17.16
C PRO A 372 24.56 14.78 -17.69
N THR A 373 24.99 13.57 -18.07
CA THR A 373 24.10 12.49 -18.50
C THR A 373 23.30 11.90 -17.34
N LEU A 374 23.87 11.79 -16.14
CA LEU A 374 23.13 11.35 -14.96
C LEU A 374 22.13 12.42 -14.52
N VAL A 375 22.50 13.70 -14.54
CA VAL A 375 21.58 14.82 -14.25
C VAL A 375 20.42 14.85 -15.25
N TRP A 376 20.70 14.75 -16.55
CA TRP A 376 19.66 14.72 -17.58
C TRP A 376 18.74 13.50 -17.45
N ARG A 377 19.30 12.34 -17.08
CA ARG A 377 18.54 11.12 -16.87
C ARG A 377 17.69 11.14 -15.58
N THR A 378 18.21 11.68 -14.49
CA THR A 378 17.45 11.95 -13.25
C THR A 378 16.33 12.95 -13.53
N ALA A 379 16.61 14.01 -14.28
CA ALA A 379 15.61 14.99 -14.70
C ALA A 379 14.54 14.36 -15.60
N LYS A 380 14.92 13.48 -16.54
CA LYS A 380 13.99 12.73 -17.39
C LYS A 380 13.09 11.79 -16.58
N PHE A 381 13.61 11.15 -15.54
CA PHE A 381 12.80 10.34 -14.64
C PHE A 381 11.88 11.18 -13.76
N ALA A 382 12.39 12.25 -13.16
CA ALA A 382 11.57 13.19 -12.39
C ALA A 382 10.46 13.79 -13.26
N ALA A 383 10.75 14.11 -14.53
CA ALA A 383 9.76 14.54 -15.50
C ALA A 383 8.74 13.45 -15.84
N LYS A 384 9.14 12.18 -15.95
CA LYS A 384 8.22 11.04 -16.16
C LYS A 384 7.37 10.72 -14.92
N ALA A 385 7.95 10.79 -13.73
CA ALA A 385 7.29 10.54 -12.45
C ALA A 385 6.34 11.69 -12.08
N GLY A 386 6.71 12.94 -12.40
CA GLY A 386 5.84 14.10 -12.31
C GLY A 386 4.87 14.24 -13.48
N PHE A 387 4.94 13.39 -14.50
CA PHE A 387 4.11 13.53 -15.70
C PHE A 387 2.63 13.30 -15.42
N LEU A 388 2.29 12.31 -14.59
CA LEU A 388 0.90 12.13 -14.17
C LEU A 388 0.39 13.39 -13.48
N TRP A 389 1.15 13.92 -12.52
CA TRP A 389 0.78 15.17 -11.87
C TRP A 389 0.67 16.33 -12.85
N ALA A 390 1.58 16.47 -13.81
CA ALA A 390 1.50 17.48 -14.86
C ALA A 390 0.23 17.33 -15.73
N MET A 391 -0.19 16.11 -16.05
CA MET A 391 -1.45 15.87 -16.76
C MET A 391 -2.66 16.25 -15.92
N LEU A 392 -2.67 15.88 -14.63
CA LEU A 392 -3.74 16.25 -13.71
C LEU A 392 -3.82 17.78 -13.54
N GLN A 393 -2.66 18.43 -13.42
CA GLN A 393 -2.56 19.88 -13.36
C GLN A 393 -3.03 20.54 -14.65
N ALA A 394 -2.67 20.00 -15.81
CA ALA A 394 -3.14 20.49 -17.09
C ALA A 394 -4.66 20.35 -17.22
N TYR A 395 -5.23 19.23 -16.77
CA TYR A 395 -6.67 19.03 -16.70
C TYR A 395 -7.35 20.09 -15.81
N ASN A 396 -6.85 20.30 -14.59
CA ASN A 396 -7.41 21.32 -13.68
C ASN A 396 -7.27 22.72 -14.27
N MET A 397 -6.09 23.12 -14.74
CA MET A 397 -5.86 24.46 -15.29
C MET A 397 -6.61 24.75 -16.60
N THR A 398 -7.01 23.71 -17.34
CA THR A 398 -7.76 23.89 -18.60
C THR A 398 -9.28 23.92 -18.39
N LEU A 399 -9.80 23.20 -17.40
CA LEU A 399 -11.25 23.08 -17.18
C LEU A 399 -11.76 23.77 -15.92
N TRP A 400 -10.88 24.02 -14.95
CA TRP A 400 -11.20 24.37 -13.56
C TRP A 400 -10.18 25.35 -12.97
N ARG A 401 -9.73 26.33 -13.76
CA ARG A 401 -8.65 27.24 -13.35
C ARG A 401 -9.01 28.03 -12.09
N ASP A 402 -10.22 28.57 -12.06
CA ASP A 402 -10.67 29.43 -10.96
C ASP A 402 -10.83 28.59 -9.68
N GLU A 403 -11.37 27.36 -9.78
CA GLU A 403 -11.40 26.42 -8.65
C GLU A 403 -10.00 25.99 -8.18
N GLU A 404 -9.06 25.76 -9.10
CA GLU A 404 -7.68 25.42 -8.75
C GLU A 404 -7.01 26.53 -7.94
N GLU A 405 -7.24 27.80 -8.27
CA GLU A 405 -6.67 28.94 -7.56
C GLU A 405 -7.23 29.09 -6.13
N GLU A 406 -8.52 28.77 -5.95
CA GLU A 406 -9.27 28.82 -4.69
C GLU A 406 -9.04 27.61 -3.75
N LEU A 407 -8.50 26.50 -4.24
CA LEU A 407 -8.21 25.33 -3.40
C LEU A 407 -7.16 25.62 -2.33
N SER A 408 -7.33 25.01 -1.16
CA SER A 408 -6.33 25.04 -0.09
C SER A 408 -4.95 24.54 -0.56
N ALA A 409 -3.89 25.12 0.00
CA ALA A 409 -2.52 24.78 -0.37
C ALA A 409 -2.17 23.29 -0.14
N ASP A 410 -2.78 22.64 0.87
CA ASP A 410 -2.59 21.20 1.12
C ASP A 410 -3.11 20.33 -0.03
N VAL A 411 -4.23 20.71 -0.65
CA VAL A 411 -4.81 19.98 -1.78
C VAL A 411 -4.00 20.22 -3.04
N ARG A 412 -3.69 21.48 -3.36
CA ARG A 412 -2.88 21.87 -4.52
C ARG A 412 -1.48 21.26 -4.52
N GLY A 413 -0.90 21.09 -3.33
CA GLY A 413 0.42 20.49 -3.17
C GLY A 413 0.48 19.01 -3.55
N ARG A 414 -0.66 18.35 -3.78
CA ARG A 414 -0.75 16.92 -4.09
C ARG A 414 -1.37 16.69 -5.47
N PRO A 415 -1.08 15.55 -6.13
CA PRO A 415 -1.79 15.18 -7.35
C PRO A 415 -3.29 14.99 -7.07
N HIS A 416 -4.12 15.76 -7.79
CA HIS A 416 -5.57 15.81 -7.58
C HIS A 416 -6.33 16.12 -8.87
N VAL A 417 -7.63 15.85 -8.89
CA VAL A 417 -8.55 16.27 -9.96
C VAL A 417 -9.74 17.01 -9.39
N ILE A 418 -10.13 18.09 -10.05
CA ILE A 418 -11.33 18.87 -9.73
C ILE A 418 -12.53 18.30 -10.49
N LEU A 419 -13.66 18.18 -9.80
CA LEU A 419 -14.93 17.67 -10.33
C LEU A 419 -16.01 18.76 -10.46
N GLY A 420 -15.66 20.00 -10.13
CA GLY A 420 -16.52 21.18 -10.14
C GLY A 420 -17.02 21.57 -8.75
N ARG A 421 -17.96 22.51 -8.69
CA ARG A 421 -18.46 23.10 -7.44
C ARG A 421 -19.78 22.47 -6.96
N ASN A 422 -20.05 22.54 -5.66
CA ASN A 422 -21.33 22.27 -5.03
C ASN A 422 -22.20 23.54 -4.98
N PRO A 423 -23.52 23.42 -4.73
CA PRO A 423 -24.41 24.58 -4.59
C PRO A 423 -24.04 25.54 -3.45
N ASP A 424 -23.38 25.04 -2.41
CA ASP A 424 -22.90 25.80 -1.26
C ASP A 424 -21.58 26.55 -1.52
N GLY A 425 -21.03 26.42 -2.73
CA GLY A 425 -19.75 27.03 -3.09
C GLY A 425 -18.53 26.14 -2.85
N SER A 426 -18.65 24.99 -2.20
CA SER A 426 -17.50 24.11 -1.96
C SER A 426 -16.99 23.43 -3.24
N ILE A 427 -15.68 23.28 -3.36
CA ILE A 427 -15.01 22.69 -4.54
C ILE A 427 -14.91 21.18 -4.32
N ARG A 428 -15.43 20.40 -5.27
CA ARG A 428 -15.35 18.93 -5.25
C ARG A 428 -14.07 18.45 -5.93
N TYR A 429 -13.37 17.53 -5.28
CA TYR A 429 -12.12 17.00 -5.82
C TYR A 429 -11.84 15.56 -5.38
N PHE A 430 -10.81 14.97 -5.98
CA PHE A 430 -10.11 13.80 -5.45
C PHE A 430 -8.62 14.09 -5.36
N ASP A 431 -8.02 13.83 -4.20
CA ASP A 431 -6.58 13.97 -3.95
C ASP A 431 -5.87 12.63 -3.79
N ARG A 432 -4.53 12.72 -3.67
CA ARG A 432 -3.61 11.59 -3.44
C ARG A 432 -3.73 10.56 -4.56
N LEU A 433 -3.81 11.07 -5.78
CA LEU A 433 -3.86 10.24 -6.98
C LEU A 433 -2.45 9.81 -7.39
N GLY A 434 -2.33 8.56 -7.85
CA GLY A 434 -1.05 7.95 -8.21
C GLY A 434 -0.33 7.32 -7.02
N ALA A 435 0.74 6.59 -7.33
CA ALA A 435 1.58 5.91 -6.32
C ALA A 435 3.00 6.52 -6.25
N VAL A 436 3.36 7.40 -7.19
CA VAL A 436 4.64 8.14 -7.16
C VAL A 436 4.76 9.03 -5.93
N ALA A 437 3.70 9.76 -5.54
CA ALA A 437 3.76 10.70 -4.42
C ALA A 437 4.17 10.01 -3.10
N ASP A 438 3.64 8.80 -2.86
CA ASP A 438 3.97 7.97 -1.70
C ASP A 438 5.45 7.52 -1.70
N PHE A 439 6.02 7.25 -2.88
CA PHE A 439 7.46 7.00 -3.04
C PHE A 439 8.30 8.26 -2.78
N LEU A 440 7.86 9.43 -3.27
CA LEU A 440 8.59 10.68 -3.11
C LEU A 440 8.51 11.27 -1.69
N GLU A 441 7.49 10.93 -0.91
CA GLU A 441 7.33 11.33 0.49
C GLU A 441 8.53 10.90 1.36
N TRP A 442 9.15 9.74 1.06
CA TRP A 442 10.39 9.29 1.72
C TRP A 442 11.55 10.29 1.63
N PHE A 443 11.49 11.21 0.67
CA PHE A 443 12.51 12.20 0.40
C PHE A 443 12.03 13.65 0.63
N SER A 444 10.86 13.86 1.26
CA SER A 444 10.21 15.18 1.37
C SER A 444 9.93 15.83 0.01
N MET A 445 9.70 15.02 -1.02
CA MET A 445 9.45 15.46 -2.41
C MET A 445 8.04 15.08 -2.87
N ASP A 446 7.09 14.95 -1.95
CA ASP A 446 5.67 14.73 -2.25
C ASP A 446 4.98 15.99 -2.78
N ALA A 447 5.53 17.19 -2.50
CA ALA A 447 5.08 18.48 -3.03
C ALA A 447 6.25 19.37 -3.55
N PRO A 448 7.04 18.94 -4.54
CA PRO A 448 8.27 19.62 -4.97
C PRO A 448 8.03 21.02 -5.54
N GLN A 449 6.86 21.26 -6.16
CA GLN A 449 6.46 22.59 -6.62
C GLN A 449 6.39 23.59 -5.45
N GLN A 450 5.77 23.18 -4.33
CA GLN A 450 5.67 24.02 -3.13
C GLN A 450 7.05 24.26 -2.51
N VAL A 451 7.91 23.25 -2.45
CA VAL A 451 9.27 23.39 -1.92
C VAL A 451 10.08 24.39 -2.75
N VAL A 452 9.99 24.34 -4.08
CA VAL A 452 10.67 25.29 -4.97
C VAL A 452 10.09 26.71 -4.78
N SER A 453 8.76 26.85 -4.75
CA SER A 453 8.09 28.13 -4.54
C SER A 453 8.47 28.77 -3.19
N ASP A 454 8.41 28.00 -2.10
CA ASP A 454 8.79 28.46 -0.75
C ASP A 454 10.28 28.83 -0.68
N TRP A 455 11.15 28.17 -1.44
CA TRP A 455 12.57 28.49 -1.49
C TRP A 455 12.84 29.78 -2.28
N LEU A 456 12.23 29.93 -3.46
CA LEU A 456 12.36 31.13 -4.31
C LEU A 456 11.78 32.38 -3.64
N SER A 457 10.69 32.23 -2.87
CA SER A 457 10.09 33.30 -2.08
C SER A 457 10.81 33.56 -0.74
N GLY A 458 11.88 32.82 -0.42
CA GLY A 458 12.65 33.00 0.82
C GLY A 458 11.93 32.54 2.11
N LYS A 459 10.76 31.90 1.97
CA LYS A 459 9.98 31.31 3.08
C LYS A 459 10.73 30.14 3.73
N ILE A 460 11.48 29.36 2.95
CA ILE A 460 12.39 28.32 3.45
C ILE A 460 13.82 28.54 2.93
N THR A 461 14.81 28.11 3.69
CA THR A 461 16.21 28.09 3.24
C THR A 461 16.59 26.72 2.67
N LEU A 462 17.70 26.64 1.93
CA LEU A 462 18.26 25.36 1.48
C LEU A 462 18.59 24.43 2.66
N LYS A 463 19.01 25.00 3.79
CA LYS A 463 19.25 24.26 5.04
C LYS A 463 17.96 23.65 5.58
N ASP A 464 16.85 24.40 5.56
CA ASP A 464 15.54 23.90 6.02
C ASP A 464 15.04 22.76 5.11
N ALA A 465 15.19 22.90 3.80
CA ALA A 465 14.87 21.85 2.84
C ALA A 465 15.67 20.56 3.14
N LEU A 466 16.99 20.66 3.36
CA LEU A 466 17.83 19.50 3.70
C LEU A 466 17.44 18.87 5.06
N ILE A 467 17.07 19.68 6.05
CA ILE A 467 16.58 19.17 7.35
C ILE A 467 15.27 18.40 7.16
N ASN A 468 14.33 18.92 6.37
CA ASN A 468 13.06 18.26 6.08
C ASN A 468 13.29 16.92 5.34
N MET A 469 14.19 16.91 4.35
CA MET A 469 14.59 15.67 3.66
C MET A 469 15.17 14.63 4.62
N ALA A 470 16.00 15.04 5.59
CA ALA A 470 16.58 14.13 6.57
C ALA A 470 15.54 13.60 7.59
N LYS A 471 14.52 14.40 7.91
CA LYS A 471 13.41 14.04 8.80
C LYS A 471 12.37 13.14 8.13
N ALA A 472 12.21 13.23 6.81
CA ALA A 472 11.16 12.56 6.06
C ALA A 472 11.09 11.04 6.26
N PRO A 473 12.20 10.26 6.21
CA PRO A 473 12.15 8.82 6.48
C PRO A 473 11.63 8.49 7.88
N LEU A 474 12.04 9.27 8.90
CA LEU A 474 11.60 9.06 10.28
C LEU A 474 10.11 9.36 10.43
N ASN A 475 9.65 10.48 9.86
CA ASN A 475 8.23 10.81 9.84
C ASN A 475 7.44 9.71 9.12
N LYS A 476 7.86 9.30 7.91
CA LYS A 476 7.19 8.27 7.11
C LYS A 476 7.08 6.93 7.84
N ILE A 477 8.15 6.48 8.50
CA ILE A 477 8.14 5.26 9.31
C ILE A 477 7.11 5.39 10.43
N TRP A 478 7.14 6.49 11.19
CA TRP A 478 6.19 6.72 12.28
C TRP A 478 4.74 6.78 11.79
N GLN A 479 4.46 7.51 10.71
CA GLN A 479 3.12 7.58 10.11
C GLN A 479 2.62 6.22 9.59
N SER A 480 3.54 5.34 9.17
CA SER A 480 3.20 4.00 8.67
C SER A 480 2.91 2.97 9.78
N MET A 481 3.30 3.25 11.03
CA MET A 481 3.09 2.36 12.19
C MET A 481 1.68 2.48 12.79
N ALA A 482 0.64 2.43 11.95
CA ALA A 482 -0.69 2.93 12.31
C ALA A 482 -1.26 2.45 13.66
N TRP A 483 -1.26 1.14 13.95
CA TRP A 483 -1.81 0.60 15.21
C TRP A 483 -0.97 1.02 16.43
N VAL A 484 0.36 0.90 16.33
CA VAL A 484 1.29 1.29 17.41
C VAL A 484 1.22 2.79 17.65
N LYS A 485 1.18 3.58 16.57
CA LYS A 485 0.98 5.02 16.60
C LYS A 485 -0.34 5.36 17.29
N MET A 486 -1.46 4.77 16.88
CA MET A 486 -2.77 5.03 17.50
C MET A 486 -2.74 4.80 19.01
N VAL A 487 -2.22 3.66 19.45
CA VAL A 487 -2.14 3.33 20.88
C VAL A 487 -1.23 4.31 21.62
N THR A 488 -0.06 4.62 21.05
CA THR A 488 0.92 5.53 21.65
C THR A 488 0.39 6.95 21.75
N GLU A 489 -0.20 7.48 20.67
CA GLU A 489 -0.82 8.80 20.63
C GLU A 489 -1.98 8.92 21.60
N SER A 490 -2.86 7.92 21.66
CA SER A 490 -3.99 7.89 22.60
C SER A 490 -3.52 7.90 24.05
N PHE A 491 -2.46 7.15 24.36
CA PHE A 491 -1.88 7.10 25.70
C PHE A 491 -1.22 8.43 26.09
N LEU A 492 -0.36 8.95 25.22
CA LEU A 492 0.36 10.21 25.43
C LEU A 492 -0.55 11.44 25.34
N GLY A 493 -1.74 11.32 24.74
CA GLY A 493 -2.65 12.44 24.52
C GLY A 493 -2.13 13.43 23.48
N VAL A 494 -1.26 13.01 22.57
CA VAL A 494 -0.69 13.84 21.51
C VAL A 494 -0.86 13.15 20.17
N LYS A 495 -1.29 13.91 19.17
CA LYS A 495 -1.43 13.53 17.77
C LYS A 495 -0.20 14.03 17.03
N THR A 496 0.46 13.15 16.29
CA THR A 496 1.70 13.44 15.58
C THR A 496 1.51 13.45 14.06
N PHE A 497 0.26 13.47 13.59
CA PHE A 497 -0.07 13.67 12.18
C PHE A 497 -0.27 15.16 11.90
N PRO A 498 0.26 15.70 10.79
CA PRO A 498 0.98 15.00 9.71
C PRO A 498 2.49 14.81 9.95
N ASP A 499 3.08 15.55 10.90
CA ASP A 499 4.51 15.54 11.20
C ASP A 499 4.77 15.18 12.67
N VAL A 500 5.61 14.16 12.90
CA VAL A 500 6.02 13.74 14.24
C VAL A 500 6.82 14.79 15.00
N PHE A 501 7.44 15.71 14.27
CA PHE A 501 8.19 16.83 14.83
C PHE A 501 7.30 18.06 15.12
N ASP A 502 6.01 18.01 14.77
CA ASP A 502 5.00 19.05 15.04
C ASP A 502 3.71 18.43 15.62
N SER A 503 3.83 17.90 16.85
CA SER A 503 2.71 17.24 17.52
C SER A 503 1.69 18.21 18.10
N ARG A 504 0.43 17.77 18.18
CA ARG A 504 -0.71 18.56 18.68
C ARG A 504 -1.46 17.79 19.76
N PRO A 505 -1.99 18.42 20.81
CA PRO A 505 -2.71 17.70 21.86
C PRO A 505 -4.03 17.10 21.35
N ILE A 506 -4.38 15.91 21.83
CA ILE A 506 -5.66 15.24 21.59
C ILE A 506 -6.68 15.74 22.60
N ARG A 507 -7.76 16.37 22.12
CA ARG A 507 -8.87 16.86 22.97
C ARG A 507 -9.81 15.75 23.44
N ASP A 508 -10.17 14.85 22.53
CA ASP A 508 -11.01 13.68 22.82
C ASP A 508 -10.29 12.41 22.31
N ARG A 509 -9.89 11.54 23.25
CA ARG A 509 -9.17 10.29 22.96
C ARG A 509 -10.06 9.26 22.28
N TRP A 510 -11.35 9.21 22.64
CA TRP A 510 -12.29 8.30 22.02
C TRP A 510 -12.58 8.73 20.59
N GLN A 511 -12.83 10.02 20.36
CA GLN A 511 -12.97 10.56 19.00
C GLN A 511 -11.75 10.20 18.16
N TYR A 512 -10.54 10.40 18.70
CA TYR A 512 -9.30 10.06 18.00
C TYR A 512 -9.22 8.57 17.62
N ILE A 513 -9.61 7.65 18.52
CA ILE A 513 -9.64 6.20 18.24
C ILE A 513 -10.68 5.86 17.18
N PHE A 514 -11.90 6.40 17.28
CA PHE A 514 -12.97 6.18 16.32
C PHE A 514 -12.64 6.75 14.93
N ASP A 515 -11.96 7.89 14.86
CA ASP A 515 -11.41 8.45 13.62
C ASP A 515 -10.45 7.45 12.94
N GLN A 516 -9.61 6.74 13.70
CA GLN A 516 -8.68 5.75 13.14
C GLN A 516 -9.38 4.54 12.53
N VAL A 517 -10.60 4.18 12.96
CA VAL A 517 -11.36 3.06 12.39
C VAL A 517 -12.46 3.51 11.40
N GLY A 518 -12.55 4.82 11.14
CA GLY A 518 -13.52 5.39 10.20
C GLY A 518 -14.94 5.49 10.74
N LEU A 519 -15.10 5.57 12.07
CA LEU A 519 -16.38 5.70 12.78
C LEU A 519 -16.46 7.01 13.59
N GLY A 520 -15.62 7.99 13.24
CA GLY A 520 -15.50 9.25 13.98
C GLY A 520 -16.77 10.10 13.95
N GLU A 521 -17.46 10.14 12.81
CA GLU A 521 -18.69 10.92 12.65
C GLU A 521 -19.87 10.31 13.42
N GLU A 522 -19.93 8.99 13.50
CA GLU A 522 -20.91 8.26 14.29
C GLU A 522 -20.66 8.48 15.79
N TYR A 523 -19.40 8.38 16.22
CA TYR A 523 -19.04 8.69 17.61
C TYR A 523 -19.38 10.14 17.97
N LYS A 524 -19.07 11.12 17.10
CA LYS A 524 -19.43 12.52 17.34
C LYS A 524 -20.92 12.69 17.55
N HIS A 525 -21.73 12.08 16.68
CA HIS A 525 -23.18 12.14 16.80
C HIS A 525 -23.68 11.54 18.13
N LEU A 526 -23.19 10.36 18.52
CA LEU A 526 -23.59 9.68 19.74
C LEU A 526 -23.11 10.37 21.02
N ALA A 527 -21.90 10.93 21.00
CA ALA A 527 -21.34 11.71 22.11
C ALA A 527 -21.91 13.15 22.18
N GLY A 528 -22.74 13.54 21.20
CA GLY A 528 -23.23 14.90 21.04
C GLY A 528 -22.10 15.92 20.89
N LEU A 529 -21.01 15.53 20.22
CA LEU A 529 -19.96 16.44 19.76
C LEU A 529 -20.46 17.17 18.50
N PRO A 530 -19.92 18.38 18.22
CA PRO A 530 -20.31 19.12 17.02
C PRO A 530 -20.00 18.31 15.75
N HIS A 531 -20.97 18.23 14.84
CA HIS A 531 -20.83 17.49 13.59
C HIS A 531 -21.43 18.26 12.39
N ARG A 532 -20.92 17.97 11.18
CA ARG A 532 -21.49 18.52 9.95
C ARG A 532 -22.85 17.88 9.63
N SER A 533 -23.57 18.43 8.66
CA SER A 533 -24.88 17.93 8.26
C SER A 533 -24.82 16.49 7.75
N TYR A 534 -25.94 15.76 7.83
CA TYR A 534 -26.00 14.38 7.35
C TYR A 534 -25.76 14.25 5.84
N LEU A 535 -26.21 15.23 5.05
CA LEU A 535 -25.99 15.26 3.60
C LEU A 535 -24.51 15.39 3.27
N ASP A 536 -23.79 16.27 3.96
CA ASP A 536 -22.34 16.44 3.77
C ASP A 536 -21.59 15.16 4.10
N ARG A 537 -22.01 14.45 5.16
CA ARG A 537 -21.43 13.16 5.54
C ARG A 537 -21.57 12.12 4.43
N ILE A 538 -22.76 12.00 3.83
CA ILE A 538 -22.99 11.06 2.71
C ILE A 538 -22.15 11.43 1.50
N GLN A 539 -22.15 12.71 1.09
CA GLN A 539 -21.36 13.16 -0.05
C GLN A 539 -19.87 12.90 0.18
N ASN A 540 -19.39 13.14 1.40
CA ASN A 540 -18.00 12.91 1.80
C ASN A 540 -17.62 11.42 1.87
N LEU A 541 -18.55 10.46 1.75
CA LEU A 541 -18.19 9.05 1.54
C LEU A 541 -17.59 8.83 0.14
N PHE A 542 -18.10 9.59 -0.84
CA PHE A 542 -17.78 9.40 -2.24
C PHE A 542 -16.71 10.36 -2.72
N ILE A 543 -16.83 11.65 -2.40
CA ILE A 543 -16.02 12.73 -3.00
C ILE A 543 -15.44 13.61 -1.89
N TYR A 544 -14.30 14.28 -2.11
CA TYR A 544 -13.79 15.30 -1.19
C TYR A 544 -14.37 16.67 -1.55
N ALA A 545 -14.58 17.51 -0.53
CA ALA A 545 -15.02 18.87 -0.71
C ALA A 545 -14.13 19.82 0.11
N ASP A 546 -13.72 20.93 -0.50
CA ASP A 546 -12.97 22.00 0.14
C ASP A 546 -13.82 23.26 0.12
N ASP A 547 -13.97 23.92 1.27
CA ASP A 547 -14.60 25.24 1.34
C ASP A 547 -13.51 26.28 1.13
N PRO A 548 -13.55 27.11 0.06
CA PRO A 548 -12.49 28.08 -0.22
C PRO A 548 -12.24 29.06 0.92
N GLY A 549 -13.28 29.48 1.64
CA GLY A 549 -13.16 30.39 2.78
C GLY A 549 -12.47 29.73 3.97
N GLU A 550 -12.87 28.52 4.33
CA GLU A 550 -12.23 27.71 5.38
C GLU A 550 -10.78 27.38 5.01
N GLY A 551 -10.54 26.99 3.75
CA GLY A 551 -9.21 26.69 3.21
C GLY A 551 -8.28 27.89 3.30
N SER A 552 -8.70 29.05 2.76
CA SER A 552 -7.98 30.32 2.84
C SER A 552 -7.72 30.74 4.28
N TYR A 553 -8.68 30.55 5.19
CA TYR A 553 -8.51 30.84 6.61
C TYR A 553 -7.36 30.03 7.24
N TYR A 554 -7.30 28.73 6.99
CA TYR A 554 -6.22 27.89 7.53
C TYR A 554 -4.87 28.10 6.85
N ASP A 555 -4.86 28.32 5.54
CA ASP A 555 -3.65 28.68 4.79
C ASP A 555 -3.01 29.94 5.37
N ILE A 556 -3.80 30.97 5.67
CA ILE A 556 -3.31 32.23 6.27
C ILE A 556 -2.82 32.02 7.69
N LEU A 557 -3.47 31.17 8.49
CA LEU A 557 -2.97 30.81 9.81
C LEU A 557 -1.62 30.09 9.73
N ASP A 558 -1.41 29.23 8.73
CA ASP A 558 -0.14 28.55 8.52
C ASP A 558 0.95 29.51 8.00
N GLU A 559 0.63 30.41 7.07
CA GLU A 559 1.54 31.48 6.64
C GLU A 559 1.93 32.39 7.81
N LYS A 560 0.98 32.78 8.66
CA LYS A 560 1.26 33.54 9.88
C LYS A 560 2.19 32.78 10.83
N ARG A 561 2.00 31.47 11.01
CA ARG A 561 2.90 30.64 11.83
C ARG A 561 4.32 30.60 11.25
N LYS A 562 4.45 30.45 9.93
CA LYS A 562 5.75 30.51 9.24
C LYS A 562 6.43 31.87 9.43
N PHE A 563 5.69 32.97 9.27
CA PHE A 563 6.18 34.33 9.51
C PHE A 563 6.64 34.54 10.97
N LEU A 564 5.81 34.17 11.95
CA LEU A 564 6.16 34.26 13.38
C LEU A 564 7.41 33.45 13.72
N LYS A 565 7.57 32.26 13.13
CA LYS A 565 8.79 31.45 13.27
C LYS A 565 10.01 32.14 12.68
N LYS A 566 9.88 32.76 11.51
CA LYS A 566 10.97 33.50 10.84
C LYS A 566 11.49 34.65 11.70
N ILE A 567 10.60 35.36 12.39
CA ILE A 567 10.96 36.50 13.27
C ILE A 567 11.26 36.07 14.72
N GLY A 568 11.36 34.77 14.99
CA GLY A 568 11.71 34.25 16.32
C GLY A 568 10.61 34.34 17.38
N LYS A 569 9.36 34.56 16.97
CA LYS A 569 8.16 34.64 17.85
C LYS A 569 7.30 33.39 17.83
N ALA A 570 7.77 32.29 17.24
CA ALA A 570 7.05 31.02 17.32
C ALA A 570 6.89 30.62 18.80
N THR A 571 5.64 30.55 19.25
CA THR A 571 5.28 29.99 20.55
C THR A 571 4.83 28.56 20.33
N GLU A 572 5.49 27.61 20.99
CA GLU A 572 4.92 26.27 21.12
C GLU A 572 3.61 26.39 21.90
N TYR A 573 2.57 25.71 21.45
CA TYR A 573 1.29 25.70 22.16
C TYR A 573 1.48 25.01 23.51
N THR A 574 1.60 25.80 24.58
CA THR A 574 1.75 25.34 25.98
C THR A 574 0.42 25.32 26.74
N GLY A 575 -0.71 25.48 26.03
CA GLY A 575 -2.03 25.57 26.66
C GLY A 575 -2.52 24.22 27.19
N THR A 576 -2.60 24.08 28.51
CA THR A 576 -3.34 22.97 29.15
C THR A 576 -4.81 23.00 28.73
N ILE A 577 -5.32 21.86 28.26
CA ILE A 577 -6.74 21.70 27.92
C ILE A 577 -7.53 21.61 29.24
N SER A 578 -8.25 22.68 29.59
CA SER A 578 -9.21 22.67 30.69
C SER A 578 -10.62 22.34 30.20
N PRO A 579 -11.53 21.85 31.06
CA PRO A 579 -12.92 21.60 30.68
C PRO A 579 -13.57 22.83 30.03
N ARG A 580 -13.37 24.02 30.61
CA ARG A 580 -13.88 25.28 30.07
C ARG A 580 -13.33 25.60 28.67
N SER A 581 -12.04 25.38 28.46
CA SER A 581 -11.38 25.55 27.16
C SER A 581 -11.92 24.56 26.12
N ASN A 582 -12.23 23.33 26.54
CA ASN A 582 -12.80 22.30 25.68
C ASN A 582 -14.26 22.63 25.28
N ALA A 583 -15.09 23.04 26.23
CA ALA A 583 -16.45 23.51 25.95
C ALA A 583 -16.45 24.70 24.98
N LEU A 584 -15.55 25.67 25.20
CA LEU A 584 -15.39 26.81 24.28
C LEU A 584 -14.89 26.39 22.89
N TYR A 585 -14.01 25.39 22.80
CA TYR A 585 -13.57 24.83 21.52
C TYR A 585 -14.73 24.20 20.75
N ASN A 586 -15.52 23.34 21.41
CA ASN A 586 -16.66 22.69 20.80
C ASN A 586 -17.78 23.68 20.44
N LEU A 587 -18.01 24.71 21.25
CA LEU A 587 -18.94 25.79 20.91
C LEU A 587 -18.55 26.49 19.60
N LYS A 588 -17.26 26.81 19.43
CA LYS A 588 -16.75 27.41 18.18
C LYS A 588 -16.85 26.47 16.98
N LEU A 589 -16.69 25.17 17.21
CA LEU A 589 -16.84 24.17 16.18
C LEU A 589 -18.32 24.01 15.76
N ALA A 590 -19.23 24.04 16.73
CA ALA A 590 -20.67 24.00 16.49
C ALA A 590 -21.17 25.22 15.71
N LEU A 591 -20.65 26.43 16.03
CA LEU A 591 -20.90 27.64 15.26
C LEU A 591 -20.49 27.46 13.79
N ARG A 592 -19.29 26.92 13.53
CA ARG A 592 -18.81 26.67 12.17
C ARG A 592 -19.68 25.67 11.41
N TYR A 593 -20.16 24.62 12.08
CA TYR A 593 -20.96 23.57 11.45
C TYR A 593 -22.45 23.90 11.42
N GLU A 594 -22.84 25.08 11.91
CA GLU A 594 -24.24 25.49 12.08
C GLU A 594 -25.07 24.47 12.90
N ASP A 595 -24.41 23.75 13.79
CA ASP A 595 -24.98 22.67 14.60
C ASP A 595 -25.65 23.26 15.85
N LYS A 596 -26.94 23.60 15.72
CA LYS A 596 -27.72 24.29 16.77
C LYS A 596 -27.76 23.52 18.08
N ASP A 597 -27.96 22.21 18.02
CA ASP A 597 -28.05 21.36 19.22
C ASP A 597 -26.72 21.34 19.97
N ALA A 598 -25.60 21.21 19.25
CA ALA A 598 -24.28 21.29 19.86
C ALA A 598 -23.95 22.72 20.35
N MET A 599 -24.39 23.77 19.64
CA MET A 599 -24.20 25.15 20.07
C MET A 599 -24.86 25.41 21.42
N GLU A 600 -26.13 25.03 21.59
CA GLU A 600 -26.86 25.19 22.85
C GLU A 600 -26.21 24.42 23.99
N LYS A 601 -25.87 23.14 23.75
CA LYS A 601 -25.18 22.28 24.71
C LYS A 601 -23.87 22.89 25.19
N TYR A 602 -22.98 23.25 24.27
CA TYR A 602 -21.64 23.73 24.62
C TYR A 602 -21.62 25.17 25.11
N LEU A 603 -22.62 25.98 24.76
CA LEU A 603 -22.82 27.28 25.39
C LEU A 603 -23.21 27.13 26.87
N ALA A 604 -24.18 26.24 27.17
CA ALA A 604 -24.57 25.94 28.54
C ALA A 604 -23.38 25.39 29.36
N GLU A 605 -22.64 24.44 28.80
CA GLU A 605 -21.45 23.85 29.44
C GLU A 605 -20.35 24.90 29.67
N TYR A 606 -20.09 25.77 28.69
CA TYR A 606 -19.13 26.86 28.85
C TYR A 606 -19.51 27.80 29.99
N ILE A 607 -20.78 28.17 30.12
CA ILE A 607 -21.29 29.02 31.21
C ILE A 607 -21.18 28.32 32.56
N GLN A 608 -21.60 27.04 32.66
CA GLN A 608 -21.52 26.25 33.88
C GLN A 608 -20.07 26.12 34.40
N LEU A 609 -19.10 26.06 33.49
CA LEU A 609 -17.68 25.99 33.81
C LEU A 609 -17.04 27.37 34.07
N GLY A 610 -17.85 28.40 34.33
CA GLY A 610 -17.40 29.76 34.65
C GLY A 610 -16.95 30.58 33.43
N GLY A 611 -17.43 30.23 32.24
CA GLY A 611 -17.31 31.05 31.04
C GLY A 611 -18.17 32.31 31.14
N THR A 612 -17.72 33.41 30.52
CA THR A 612 -18.43 34.69 30.53
C THR A 612 -18.69 35.17 29.11
N ALA A 613 -19.73 35.97 28.90
CA ALA A 613 -20.02 36.58 27.60
C ALA A 613 -18.82 37.39 27.07
N GLN A 614 -18.13 38.13 27.95
CA GLN A 614 -16.93 38.87 27.60
C GLN A 614 -15.77 37.94 27.21
N GLY A 615 -15.62 36.80 27.89
CA GLY A 615 -14.63 35.77 27.55
C GLY A 615 -14.91 35.13 26.20
N LEU A 616 -16.17 34.80 25.90
CA LEU A 616 -16.60 34.29 24.61
C LEU A 616 -16.34 35.30 23.50
N LYS A 617 -16.78 36.55 23.66
CA LYS A 617 -16.54 37.64 22.70
C LYS A 617 -15.05 37.85 22.43
N THR A 618 -14.22 37.80 23.48
CA THR A 618 -12.77 37.90 23.36
C THR A 618 -12.20 36.70 22.60
N SER A 619 -12.65 35.48 22.90
CA SER A 619 -12.18 34.28 22.19
C SER A 619 -12.58 34.27 20.73
N LEU A 620 -13.77 34.74 20.38
CA LEU A 620 -14.22 34.86 18.99
C LEU A 620 -13.38 35.92 18.27
N ARG A 621 -13.14 37.08 18.88
CA ARG A 621 -12.25 38.11 18.33
C ARG A 621 -10.82 37.60 18.09
N ASN A 622 -10.33 36.70 18.94
CA ASN A 622 -9.01 36.10 18.79
C ASN A 622 -8.93 35.06 17.65
N LEU A 623 -10.06 34.71 17.01
CA LEU A 623 -10.07 33.92 15.78
C LEU A 623 -9.75 34.74 14.54
N ASP A 624 -9.64 36.07 14.64
CA ASP A 624 -9.18 36.91 13.53
C ASP A 624 -7.86 36.32 12.96
N PRO A 625 -7.76 36.12 11.63
CA PRO A 625 -6.59 35.49 11.03
C PRO A 625 -5.29 36.25 11.32
N LEU A 626 -5.35 37.56 11.57
CA LEU A 626 -4.23 38.42 11.92
C LEU A 626 -4.05 38.62 13.44
N HIS A 627 -4.84 37.93 14.28
CA HIS A 627 -4.66 37.99 15.73
C HIS A 627 -3.26 37.53 16.15
N GLY A 628 -2.69 38.21 17.14
CA GLY A 628 -1.34 37.96 17.66
C GLY A 628 -0.22 38.75 16.97
N LEU A 629 -0.52 39.47 15.88
CA LEU A 629 0.41 40.40 15.22
C LEU A 629 0.18 41.83 15.71
N SER A 630 1.26 42.54 16.01
CA SER A 630 1.25 44.01 16.18
C SER A 630 0.97 44.72 14.86
N GLN A 631 0.65 46.02 14.89
CA GLN A 631 0.35 46.76 13.66
C GLN A 631 1.52 46.79 12.67
N ALA A 632 2.76 46.96 13.17
CA ALA A 632 3.94 46.89 12.33
C ALA A 632 4.14 45.50 11.72
N GLU A 633 3.90 44.43 12.50
CA GLU A 633 4.00 43.06 12.00
C GLU A 633 2.90 42.72 11.00
N LYS A 634 1.67 43.23 11.19
CA LYS A 634 0.59 43.09 10.20
C LYS A 634 0.98 43.71 8.88
N GLN A 635 1.57 44.92 8.91
CA GLN A 635 2.02 45.59 7.69
C GLN A 635 3.05 44.73 6.96
N VAL A 636 4.13 44.33 7.64
CA VAL A 636 5.18 43.48 7.05
C VAL A 636 4.62 42.14 6.56
N PHE A 637 3.71 41.52 7.32
CA PHE A 637 3.08 40.27 6.92
C PHE A 637 2.27 40.43 5.62
N ILE A 638 1.50 41.50 5.48
CA ILE A 638 0.64 41.73 4.32
C ILE A 638 1.43 42.20 3.10
N THR A 639 2.41 43.09 3.28
CA THR A 639 3.14 43.69 2.15
C THR A 639 4.34 42.87 1.71
N ASP A 640 5.11 42.35 2.66
CA ASP A 640 6.44 41.81 2.39
C ASP A 640 6.46 40.28 2.43
N TRP A 641 5.57 39.65 3.20
CA TRP A 641 5.50 38.18 3.34
C TRP A 641 4.49 37.53 2.38
N LEU A 642 3.29 38.11 2.27
CA LEU A 642 2.26 37.63 1.36
C LEU A 642 2.51 38.16 -0.07
N ASP A 643 2.43 37.25 -1.03
CA ASP A 643 2.31 37.57 -2.46
C ASP A 643 0.88 38.00 -2.80
N ASP A 644 0.63 38.37 -4.07
CA ASP A 644 -0.71 38.84 -4.51
C ASP A 644 -1.80 37.80 -4.22
N ALA A 645 -1.57 36.53 -4.59
CA ALA A 645 -2.48 35.43 -4.28
C ALA A 645 -2.63 35.19 -2.76
N GLY A 646 -1.60 35.45 -1.96
CA GLY A 646 -1.65 35.40 -0.51
C GLY A 646 -2.53 36.52 0.07
N ARG A 647 -2.52 37.71 -0.52
CA ARG A 647 -3.37 38.84 -0.12
C ARG A 647 -4.84 38.57 -0.45
N GLU A 648 -5.14 38.01 -1.62
CA GLU A 648 -6.51 37.59 -1.98
C GLU A 648 -7.04 36.51 -1.02
N ARG A 649 -6.21 35.52 -0.67
CA ARG A 649 -6.57 34.52 0.35
C ARG A 649 -6.79 35.14 1.73
N LEU A 650 -6.05 36.19 2.10
CA LEU A 650 -6.29 36.92 3.34
C LEU A 650 -7.66 37.59 3.36
N GLU A 651 -8.09 38.18 2.24
CA GLU A 651 -9.43 38.77 2.12
C GLU A 651 -10.52 37.72 2.28
N GLN A 652 -10.38 36.56 1.63
CA GLN A 652 -11.30 35.43 1.78
C GLN A 652 -11.32 34.90 3.23
N ALA A 653 -10.15 34.77 3.87
CA ALA A 653 -10.02 34.35 5.26
C ALA A 653 -10.73 35.32 6.23
N ILE A 654 -10.62 36.63 5.98
CA ILE A 654 -11.31 37.65 6.76
C ILE A 654 -12.83 37.55 6.55
N ARG A 655 -13.28 37.37 5.30
CA ARG A 655 -14.71 37.18 4.99
C ARG A 655 -15.27 35.96 5.69
N PHE A 656 -14.60 34.81 5.61
CA PHE A 656 -14.98 33.59 6.30
C PHE A 656 -15.06 33.79 7.82
N TYR A 657 -14.07 34.46 8.40
CA TYR A 657 -14.08 34.80 9.82
C TYR A 657 -15.29 35.65 10.22
N LYS A 658 -15.61 36.71 9.46
CA LYS A 658 -16.75 37.59 9.76
C LYS A 658 -18.09 36.89 9.57
N THR A 659 -18.29 36.23 8.44
CA THR A 659 -19.59 35.66 8.05
C THR A 659 -19.88 34.34 8.77
N VAL A 660 -18.93 33.42 8.80
CA VAL A 660 -19.13 32.06 9.35
C VAL A 660 -18.78 32.00 10.85
N LEU A 661 -17.65 32.57 11.26
CA LEU A 661 -17.20 32.44 12.66
C LEU A 661 -17.82 33.50 13.60
N LEU A 662 -18.15 34.69 13.09
CA LEU A 662 -18.85 35.74 13.87
C LEU A 662 -20.34 35.87 13.55
N GLY A 663 -20.83 35.31 12.43
CA GLY A 663 -22.24 35.42 12.04
C GLY A 663 -22.65 36.81 11.55
N GLN A 664 -21.71 37.63 11.09
CA GLN A 664 -21.99 38.97 10.54
C GLN A 664 -22.59 38.85 9.13
N ARG A 665 -23.60 39.67 8.80
CA ARG A 665 -24.20 39.70 7.46
C ARG A 665 -23.26 40.43 6.48
N GLU A 666 -23.22 39.98 5.23
CA GLU A 666 -22.39 40.61 4.18
C GLU A 666 -22.74 42.09 3.95
N ASP A 667 -23.97 42.51 4.26
CA ASP A 667 -24.46 43.88 4.07
C ASP A 667 -23.95 44.91 5.11
N GLU A 668 -23.07 44.51 6.04
CA GLU A 668 -22.46 45.39 7.05
C GLU A 668 -21.02 45.86 6.67
N GLU A 669 -20.56 45.58 5.45
CA GLU A 669 -19.38 46.21 4.82
C GLU A 669 -19.76 47.45 4.00
#